data_AF-A0A8T3KR28-F1
#
_entry.id   AF-A0A8T3KR28-F1
#
_cell.length_a   1.000
_cell.length_b   1.000
_cell.length_c   1.000
_cell.angle_alpha   90.00
_cell.angle_beta   90.00
_cell.angle_gamma   90.00
#
_symmetry.space_group_name_H-M   'P 1'
#
loop_
_entity.id
_entity.type
_entity.pdbx_description
1 polymer ?
#
loop_
_entity_poly.entity_id
_entity_poly.type
_entity_poly.pdbx_seq_one_letter_code
_entity_poly.pdbx_strand_id
1 'polypeptide(L)'
;MNRIISFAAKHPLPVLLIIAALTTAAVSRLDELRLNISAESMMVNNDPARTFYNHTLETFGADDVTIIFLEDDALFTREKLRTVRLALQKIEALPFVEHTESLFSIRHLESIEGTVTTAPYLDEIPASQERLEEIKRAALHNPFISGNLLSPTGTAMAINVYFKADRPTGFDRSASEGIDRALTPLSGEVKTFFQIGSPYVRARINDRIQQDQREILPLSALVLFMTLALSLRRLNGAIIPLLTAGLSVVWTLGLMAALDIPVNVMTSIVPALLIIIGSTEDIHLLAEYHADTLQGMPRMDAIHAMGRNMGLAVLLTFITTYLGFLSISLNDIELLQQFGMVASTGLLLNFLITISLLPICLRYLGEEPAARSTDPSSIYPQLAGRVFRLVQTNKRKIVVLTAIVAIVSVYGAFSLRVNNSPLDYFDSGSNVTQRLNRLQERLVGMETFSIVLGSGIEGTFLKVRYLEEIKKLQDYLAQSGWVDKSLSFADFIALINNVMEEDTSGDLWLPESDANVQEYMLFIKHEQVRGLVSADFSEARILVRHPIGSSWQLKQALREIRAFTDRQIDPGLEVRITGESILTNRAADAMAIAQAKSLVLMILVIFIIISVLFVNMRAGLVAIITNLFPIIVLFGVMGYAGIPLNTGTAMVAAISLGICVDHTMHFMVRYHRKTHSHQDEGLALAETIDQESIPIMAASIALAFGFATLAMSSFPPVVHFALLSAMVMLLALLATFIITPILLSSIRLITLWDMLSLRLKSRVIERCELFQEMRPWQVKKIVLVSKVQSVNPGDVIVRQGDTGNEMFVLLEGSAEVWQNHPDGSRENIRSLATGEIFGEIALVTRVARTADVVAREDSRILAINWDGIDHIAKIFPRISTKLFRNLSSILGNKLAGVQPEGIMPGDDLTVRSRQPH
;
A
#
# COMPACT_ATOMS: atom_id res chain seq x y z
N MET A 1 -11.82 -14.76 -20.36
CA MET A 1 -11.60 -15.80 -19.34
C MET A 1 -12.00 -17.21 -19.77
N ASN A 2 -13.29 -17.52 -19.92
CA ASN A 2 -13.75 -18.90 -20.15
C ASN A 2 -13.01 -19.64 -21.28
N ARG A 3 -12.84 -18.99 -22.45
CA ARG A 3 -12.09 -19.58 -23.57
C ARG A 3 -10.63 -19.92 -23.23
N ILE A 4 -9.97 -19.10 -22.42
CA ILE A 4 -8.56 -19.30 -22.01
C ILE A 4 -8.46 -20.49 -21.05
N ILE A 5 -9.27 -20.49 -19.98
CA ILE A 5 -9.34 -21.59 -19.01
C ILE A 5 -9.66 -22.92 -19.70
N SER A 6 -10.66 -22.88 -20.60
CA SER A 6 -11.07 -24.01 -21.42
C SER A 6 -9.97 -24.51 -22.34
N PHE A 7 -9.23 -23.60 -22.97
CA PHE A 7 -8.12 -23.93 -23.87
C PHE A 7 -6.97 -24.57 -23.11
N ALA A 8 -6.58 -23.99 -21.96
CA ALA A 8 -5.51 -24.51 -21.12
C ALA A 8 -5.81 -25.93 -20.62
N ALA A 9 -7.05 -26.17 -20.18
CA ALA A 9 -7.47 -27.50 -19.76
C ALA A 9 -7.49 -28.50 -20.95
N LYS A 10 -7.92 -28.10 -22.15
CA LYS A 10 -7.98 -28.99 -23.32
C LYS A 10 -6.60 -29.30 -23.92
N HIS A 11 -5.72 -28.31 -23.97
CA HIS A 11 -4.38 -28.38 -24.58
C HIS A 11 -3.27 -28.08 -23.56
N PRO A 12 -3.02 -28.98 -22.59
CA PRO A 12 -2.08 -28.72 -21.50
C PRO A 12 -0.62 -28.70 -21.95
N LEU A 13 -0.23 -29.55 -22.91
CA LEU A 13 1.16 -29.68 -23.37
C LEU A 13 1.76 -28.35 -23.88
N PRO A 14 1.15 -27.62 -24.84
CA PRO A 14 1.73 -26.35 -25.31
C PRO A 14 1.80 -25.29 -24.20
N VAL A 15 0.81 -25.24 -23.30
CA VAL A 15 0.81 -24.28 -22.19
C VAL A 15 1.92 -24.61 -21.19
N LEU A 16 2.10 -25.89 -20.84
CA LEU A 16 3.19 -26.33 -19.97
C LEU A 16 4.57 -26.06 -20.59
N LEU A 17 4.73 -26.23 -21.91
CA LEU A 17 5.99 -25.90 -22.60
C LEU A 17 6.31 -24.40 -22.52
N ILE A 18 5.32 -23.52 -22.70
CA ILE A 18 5.49 -22.07 -22.56
C ILE A 18 5.85 -21.73 -21.10
N ILE A 19 5.13 -22.29 -20.14
CA ILE A 19 5.40 -22.08 -18.72
C ILE A 19 6.83 -22.55 -18.37
N ALA A 20 7.24 -23.72 -18.83
CA ALA A 20 8.58 -24.25 -18.59
C ALA A 20 9.66 -23.38 -19.23
N ALA A 21 9.45 -22.90 -20.46
CA ALA A 21 10.40 -22.00 -21.14
C ALA A 21 10.58 -20.68 -20.38
N LEU A 22 9.48 -20.04 -19.96
CA LEU A 22 9.52 -18.80 -19.18
C LEU A 22 10.16 -19.01 -17.80
N THR A 23 9.88 -20.15 -17.17
CA THR A 23 10.48 -20.51 -15.87
C THR A 23 11.99 -20.71 -16.00
N THR A 24 12.45 -21.45 -17.02
CA THR A 24 13.89 -21.63 -17.28
C THR A 24 14.56 -20.30 -17.56
N ALA A 25 13.92 -19.40 -18.33
CA ALA A 25 14.44 -18.05 -18.58
C ALA A 25 14.57 -17.24 -17.28
N ALA A 26 13.55 -17.25 -16.42
CA ALA A 26 13.59 -16.57 -15.12
C ALA A 26 14.67 -17.13 -14.20
N VAL A 27 14.75 -18.47 -14.06
CA VAL A 27 15.75 -19.15 -13.23
C VAL A 27 17.17 -18.84 -13.69
N SER A 28 17.40 -18.76 -15.00
CA SER A 28 18.75 -18.48 -15.55
C SER A 28 19.31 -17.11 -15.17
N ARG A 29 18.47 -16.19 -14.68
CA ARG A 29 18.87 -14.83 -14.27
C ARG A 29 18.92 -14.64 -12.76
N LEU A 30 18.51 -15.62 -11.95
CA LEU A 30 18.42 -15.45 -10.50
C LEU A 30 19.77 -15.11 -9.83
N ASP A 31 20.88 -15.60 -10.39
CA ASP A 31 22.23 -15.32 -9.87
C ASP A 31 22.65 -13.84 -10.08
N GLU A 32 21.97 -13.10 -10.96
CA GLU A 32 22.22 -11.67 -11.22
C GLU A 32 21.46 -10.75 -10.25
N LEU A 33 20.62 -11.30 -9.36
CA LEU A 33 19.81 -10.52 -8.43
C LEU A 33 20.68 -9.78 -7.41
N ARG A 34 20.64 -8.44 -7.43
CA ARG A 34 21.42 -7.58 -6.53
C ARG A 34 20.62 -7.18 -5.29
N LEU A 35 21.32 -6.96 -4.17
CA LEU A 35 20.76 -6.37 -2.96
C LEU A 35 21.16 -4.88 -2.91
N ASN A 36 20.21 -3.97 -2.70
CA ASN A 36 20.49 -2.55 -2.49
C ASN A 36 19.74 -2.04 -1.25
N ILE A 37 20.50 -1.60 -0.25
CA ILE A 37 19.99 -1.12 1.04
C ILE A 37 20.64 0.24 1.33
N SER A 38 20.73 1.10 0.31
CA SER A 38 21.21 2.46 0.50
C SER A 38 20.13 3.33 1.14
N ALA A 39 20.53 4.19 2.08
CA ALA A 39 19.64 5.22 2.65
C ALA A 39 19.15 6.19 1.57
N GLU A 40 19.92 6.38 0.48
CA GLU A 40 19.52 7.19 -0.66
C GLU A 40 18.23 6.71 -1.34
N SER A 41 17.98 5.40 -1.36
CA SER A 41 16.73 4.85 -1.92
C SER A 41 15.47 5.24 -1.13
N MET A 42 15.65 5.78 0.08
CA MET A 42 14.59 6.26 0.97
C MET A 42 14.31 7.76 0.80
N MET A 43 15.09 8.45 -0.02
CA MET A 43 14.94 9.88 -0.29
C MET A 43 13.95 10.12 -1.43
N VAL A 44 13.51 11.38 -1.55
CA VAL A 44 12.64 11.81 -2.66
C VAL A 44 13.44 11.89 -3.96
N ASN A 45 12.90 11.32 -5.03
CA ASN A 45 13.48 11.42 -6.37
C ASN A 45 13.45 12.87 -6.88
N ASN A 46 14.56 13.35 -7.45
CA ASN A 46 14.69 14.69 -8.04
C ASN A 46 14.35 15.87 -7.10
N ASP A 47 14.57 15.74 -5.78
CA ASP A 47 14.38 16.87 -4.86
C ASP A 47 15.46 17.96 -5.07
N PRO A 48 15.10 19.22 -5.36
CA PRO A 48 16.06 20.33 -5.43
C PRO A 48 16.90 20.51 -4.16
N ALA A 49 16.40 20.06 -3.00
CA ALA A 49 17.15 20.03 -1.76
C ALA A 49 18.35 19.10 -1.80
N ARG A 50 18.28 18.01 -2.58
CA ARG A 50 19.39 17.08 -2.77
C ARG A 50 20.53 17.75 -3.53
N THR A 51 20.23 18.58 -4.54
CA THR A 51 21.25 19.36 -5.25
C THR A 51 21.99 20.29 -4.29
N PHE A 52 21.26 20.96 -3.40
CA PHE A 52 21.87 21.84 -2.42
C PHE A 52 22.68 21.09 -1.36
N TYR A 53 22.18 19.94 -0.92
CA TYR A 53 22.92 19.05 -0.03
C TYR A 53 24.24 18.59 -0.66
N ASN A 54 24.21 18.09 -1.90
CA ASN A 54 25.42 17.68 -2.61
C ASN A 54 26.42 18.84 -2.76
N HIS A 55 25.93 20.04 -3.11
CA HIS A 55 26.77 21.25 -3.14
C HIS A 55 27.41 21.54 -1.78
N THR A 56 26.65 21.40 -0.69
CA THR A 56 27.17 21.57 0.68
C THR A 56 28.28 20.54 0.99
N LEU A 57 28.13 19.29 0.57
CA LEU A 57 29.16 18.26 0.75
C LEU A 57 30.41 18.53 -0.12
N GLU A 58 30.25 19.04 -1.33
CA GLU A 58 31.38 19.43 -2.19
C GLU A 58 32.18 20.60 -1.60
N THR A 59 31.48 21.63 -1.12
CA THR A 59 32.07 22.83 -0.53
C THR A 59 32.71 22.53 0.83
N PHE A 60 31.93 21.99 1.78
CA PHE A 60 32.31 21.86 3.19
C PHE A 60 32.77 20.44 3.60
N GLY A 61 32.72 19.45 2.71
CA GLY A 61 33.08 18.06 3.02
C GLY A 61 31.93 17.24 3.60
N ALA A 62 32.13 15.92 3.63
CA ALA A 62 31.12 14.94 4.00
C ALA A 62 30.72 15.02 5.49
N ASP A 63 29.44 14.78 5.77
CA ASP A 63 28.85 14.67 7.11
C ASP A 63 28.57 13.21 7.54
N ASP A 64 28.66 12.24 6.62
CA ASP A 64 28.53 10.78 6.89
C ASP A 64 29.83 10.22 7.48
N VAL A 65 29.86 10.04 8.81
CA VAL A 65 31.00 9.49 9.57
C VAL A 65 30.64 8.21 10.30
N THR A 66 31.59 7.29 10.39
CA THR A 66 31.51 6.20 11.39
C THR A 66 32.19 6.65 12.68
N ILE A 67 31.49 6.59 13.79
CA ILE A 67 32.02 6.90 15.11
C ILE A 67 32.48 5.60 15.77
N ILE A 68 33.73 5.58 16.23
CA ILE A 68 34.23 4.58 17.16
C ILE A 68 34.15 5.19 18.55
N PHE A 69 33.33 4.58 19.39
CA PHE A 69 33.14 4.95 20.77
C PHE A 69 34.04 4.12 21.68
N LEU A 70 34.67 4.77 22.65
CA LEU A 70 35.51 4.19 23.69
C LEU A 70 35.04 4.74 25.04
N GLU A 71 34.86 3.90 26.05
CA GLU A 71 34.54 4.32 27.41
C GLU A 71 35.34 3.53 28.42
N ASP A 72 36.03 4.24 29.30
CA ASP A 72 36.82 3.70 30.39
C ASP A 72 37.10 4.76 31.47
N ASP A 73 37.03 4.37 32.73
CA ASP A 73 37.27 5.27 33.86
C ASP A 73 38.74 5.78 33.91
N ALA A 74 39.68 5.00 33.37
CA ALA A 74 41.12 5.31 33.30
C ALA A 74 41.61 5.42 31.84
N LEU A 75 40.78 5.98 30.95
CA LEU A 75 41.07 6.08 29.51
C LEU A 75 42.38 6.81 29.19
N PHE A 76 42.72 7.86 29.97
CA PHE A 76 43.95 8.65 29.85
C PHE A 76 45.14 8.00 30.57
N THR A 77 45.40 6.73 30.29
CA THR A 77 46.60 6.02 30.75
C THR A 77 47.48 5.67 29.56
N ARG A 78 48.80 5.70 29.75
CA ARG A 78 49.77 5.45 28.67
C ARG A 78 49.55 4.11 27.96
N GLU A 79 49.25 3.06 28.73
CA GLU A 79 48.99 1.72 28.21
C GLU A 79 47.75 1.71 27.31
N LYS A 80 46.62 2.22 27.79
CA LYS A 80 45.37 2.26 27.02
C LYS A 80 45.48 3.13 25.77
N LEU A 81 46.07 4.33 25.89
CA LEU A 81 46.26 5.22 24.74
C LEU A 81 47.16 4.60 23.66
N ARG A 82 48.14 3.77 24.03
CA ARG A 82 48.95 3.00 23.06
C ARG A 82 48.10 1.96 22.33
N THR A 83 47.25 1.24 23.05
CA THR A 83 46.34 0.26 22.46
C THR A 83 45.33 0.94 21.52
N VAL A 84 44.81 2.10 21.91
CA VAL A 84 43.93 2.93 21.06
C VAL A 84 44.66 3.40 19.81
N ARG A 85 45.90 3.90 19.93
CA ARG A 85 46.71 4.31 18.77
C ARG A 85 46.97 3.14 17.81
N LEU A 86 47.24 1.95 18.34
CA LEU A 86 47.45 0.75 17.52
C LEU A 86 46.18 0.31 16.79
N ALA A 87 45.01 0.40 17.43
CA ALA A 87 43.73 0.18 16.76
C ALA A 87 43.48 1.22 15.66
N LEU A 88 43.78 2.50 15.94
CA LEU A 88 43.62 3.59 14.99
C LEU A 88 44.50 3.42 13.74
N GLN A 89 45.77 3.06 13.91
CA GLN A 89 46.68 2.76 12.79
C GLN A 89 46.15 1.63 11.90
N LYS A 90 45.52 0.61 12.50
CA LYS A 90 44.89 -0.48 11.73
C LYS A 90 43.66 0.00 10.96
N ILE A 91 42.88 0.94 11.51
CA ILE A 91 41.73 1.54 10.83
C ILE A 91 42.20 2.42 9.67
N GLU A 92 43.20 3.27 9.89
CA GLU A 92 43.79 4.15 8.87
C GLU A 92 44.42 3.37 7.71
N ALA A 93 44.92 2.16 7.98
CA ALA A 93 45.47 1.27 6.97
C ALA A 93 44.38 0.59 6.08
N LEU A 94 43.09 0.72 6.41
CA LEU A 94 42.02 0.16 5.61
C LEU A 94 41.89 0.95 4.28
N PRO A 95 41.79 0.28 3.12
CA PRO A 95 41.91 0.92 1.81
C PRO A 95 40.81 1.95 1.51
N PHE A 96 39.66 1.81 2.16
CA PHE A 96 38.49 2.64 1.99
C PHE A 96 38.36 3.79 3.00
N VAL A 97 39.24 3.84 4.01
CA VAL A 97 39.29 4.96 4.96
C VAL A 97 40.08 6.10 4.30
N GLU A 98 39.53 7.32 4.37
CA GLU A 98 40.17 8.53 3.88
C GLU A 98 41.07 9.11 4.97
N HIS A 99 40.51 9.38 6.15
CA HIS A 99 41.22 9.84 7.33
C HIS A 99 40.40 9.59 8.60
N THR A 100 41.01 9.82 9.76
CA THR A 100 40.35 9.75 11.07
C THR A 100 40.50 11.07 11.83
N GLU A 101 39.46 11.45 12.57
CA GLU A 101 39.50 12.58 13.49
C GLU A 101 39.39 12.11 14.93
N SER A 102 40.41 12.43 15.73
CA SER A 102 40.50 12.12 17.16
C SER A 102 41.52 13.03 17.83
N LEU A 103 41.74 12.87 19.15
CA LEU A 103 42.83 13.56 19.86
C LEU A 103 44.23 13.25 19.29
N PHE A 104 44.38 12.19 18.49
CA PHE A 104 45.64 11.80 17.85
C PHE A 104 45.91 12.51 16.52
N SER A 105 44.90 13.12 15.91
CA SER A 105 45.00 13.77 14.60
C SER A 105 44.57 15.25 14.62
N ILE A 106 43.65 15.63 15.52
CA ILE A 106 43.16 17.00 15.60
C ILE A 106 44.23 17.92 16.18
N ARG A 107 44.61 18.92 15.39
CA ARG A 107 45.65 19.88 15.77
C ARG A 107 45.07 20.94 16.69
N HIS A 108 45.73 21.16 17.82
CA HIS A 108 45.44 22.29 18.70
C HIS A 108 46.49 23.38 18.51
N LEU A 109 46.07 24.61 18.76
CA LEU A 109 46.93 25.79 18.73
C LEU A 109 47.43 26.03 20.15
N GLU A 110 48.76 26.12 20.31
CA GLU A 110 49.41 26.46 21.57
C GLU A 110 50.37 27.64 21.32
N SER A 111 50.27 28.68 22.16
CA SER A 111 51.27 29.75 22.20
C SER A 111 52.43 29.28 23.08
N ILE A 112 53.60 29.07 22.47
CA ILE A 112 54.82 28.71 23.18
C ILE A 112 55.83 29.83 22.92
N GLU A 113 56.23 30.55 23.98
CA GLU A 113 57.22 31.64 23.91
C GLU A 113 56.87 32.72 22.85
N GLY A 114 55.58 33.06 22.69
CA GLY A 114 55.11 34.04 21.71
C GLY A 114 55.06 33.55 20.26
N THR A 115 55.26 32.24 20.03
CA THR A 115 55.11 31.59 18.73
C THR A 115 53.94 30.63 18.76
N VAL A 116 52.98 30.78 17.84
CA VAL A 116 51.83 29.88 17.70
C VAL A 116 52.27 28.61 16.97
N THR A 117 52.14 27.46 17.64
CA THR A 117 52.45 26.15 17.06
C THR A 117 51.20 25.29 16.94
N THR A 118 51.16 24.41 15.93
CA THR A 118 50.05 23.47 15.71
C THR A 118 50.54 22.03 15.84
N ALA A 119 50.06 21.29 16.83
CA ALA A 119 50.35 19.86 16.97
C ALA A 119 49.10 19.08 17.41
N PRO A 120 48.97 17.78 17.12
CA PRO A 120 47.93 16.96 17.71
C PRO A 120 48.04 16.90 19.24
N TYR A 121 46.90 16.83 19.95
CA TYR A 121 46.91 16.71 21.42
C TYR A 121 47.72 15.50 21.92
N LEU A 122 47.66 14.38 21.18
CA LEU A 122 48.35 13.14 21.50
C LEU A 122 49.35 12.73 20.41
N ASP A 123 50.10 13.69 19.85
CA ASP A 123 51.12 13.42 18.83
C ASP A 123 52.13 12.36 19.31
N GLU A 124 52.76 12.62 20.45
CA GLU A 124 53.46 11.64 21.26
C GLU A 124 52.68 11.36 22.56
N ILE A 125 52.60 10.10 22.98
CA ILE A 125 51.94 9.72 24.24
C ILE A 125 52.96 9.94 25.39
N PRO A 126 52.75 10.93 26.28
CA PRO A 126 53.70 11.26 27.34
C PRO A 126 53.95 10.09 28.28
N ALA A 127 55.15 10.04 28.85
CA ALA A 127 55.48 9.07 29.89
C ALA A 127 54.90 9.45 31.27
N SER A 128 54.68 10.75 31.52
CA SER A 128 54.14 11.27 32.77
C SER A 128 52.61 11.31 32.75
N GLN A 129 51.98 10.78 33.81
CA GLN A 129 50.53 10.86 34.00
C GLN A 129 50.06 12.31 34.19
N GLU A 130 50.88 13.16 34.82
CA GLU A 130 50.55 14.57 35.05
C GLU A 130 50.38 15.33 33.72
N ARG A 131 51.29 15.09 32.76
CA ARG A 131 51.21 15.69 31.42
C ARG A 131 50.00 15.16 30.63
N LEU A 132 49.62 13.90 30.82
CA LEU A 132 48.39 13.35 30.21
C LEU A 132 47.13 14.03 30.75
N GLU A 133 47.07 14.30 32.06
CA GLU A 133 45.96 15.02 32.67
C GLU A 133 45.95 16.52 32.28
N GLU A 134 47.10 17.12 32.02
CA GLU A 134 47.18 18.47 31.41
C GLU A 134 46.60 18.47 29.99
N ILE A 135 47.01 17.52 29.13
CA ILE A 135 46.47 17.39 27.78
C ILE A 135 44.96 17.15 27.82
N LYS A 136 44.49 16.28 28.73
CA LYS A 136 43.07 16.04 28.95
C LYS A 136 42.33 17.33 29.31
N ARG A 137 42.87 18.12 30.25
CA ARG A 137 42.28 19.41 30.63
C ARG A 137 42.27 20.37 29.45
N ALA A 138 43.38 20.55 28.73
CA ALA A 138 43.44 21.42 27.56
C ALA A 138 42.41 21.02 26.48
N ALA A 139 42.30 19.72 26.19
CA ALA A 139 41.31 19.17 25.28
C ALA A 139 39.87 19.49 25.72
N LEU A 140 39.56 19.41 27.02
CA LEU A 140 38.22 19.71 27.56
C LEU A 140 37.84 21.21 27.51
N HIS A 141 38.80 22.12 27.40
CA HIS A 141 38.52 23.56 27.21
C HIS A 141 38.19 23.89 25.75
N ASN A 142 38.57 23.03 24.79
CA ASN A 142 38.30 23.28 23.38
C ASN A 142 36.85 22.86 23.02
N PRO A 143 36.01 23.76 22.50
CA PRO A 143 34.61 23.47 22.17
C PRO A 143 34.47 22.48 21.00
N PHE A 144 35.46 22.34 20.12
CA PHE A 144 35.43 21.34 19.07
C PHE A 144 35.67 19.92 19.62
N ILE A 145 36.23 19.79 20.82
CA ILE A 145 36.58 18.52 21.46
C ILE A 145 35.57 18.14 22.54
N SER A 146 35.33 19.03 23.51
CA SER A 146 34.48 18.76 24.67
C SER A 146 33.04 18.45 24.26
N GLY A 147 32.52 17.32 24.69
CA GLY A 147 31.22 16.78 24.28
C GLY A 147 31.19 16.14 22.88
N ASN A 148 32.09 16.50 21.96
CA ASN A 148 32.09 15.97 20.59
C ASN A 148 32.99 14.73 20.44
N LEU A 149 34.27 14.87 20.77
CA LEU A 149 35.28 13.81 20.71
C LEU A 149 35.64 13.28 22.10
N LEU A 150 35.38 14.06 23.16
CA LEU A 150 35.68 13.67 24.53
C LEU A 150 34.53 14.06 25.46
N SER A 151 34.07 13.13 26.31
CA SER A 151 33.00 13.44 27.28
C SER A 151 33.45 14.53 28.25
N PRO A 152 32.53 15.30 28.87
CA PRO A 152 32.90 16.34 29.85
C PRO A 152 33.72 15.81 31.05
N THR A 153 33.56 14.53 31.38
CA THR A 153 34.34 13.80 32.41
C THR A 153 35.70 13.31 31.92
N GLY A 154 35.89 13.26 30.60
CA GLY A 154 37.01 12.67 29.89
C GLY A 154 37.18 11.17 30.10
N THR A 155 36.08 10.46 30.36
CA THR A 155 36.02 9.00 30.51
C THR A 155 35.48 8.29 29.26
N ALA A 156 34.95 9.04 28.29
CA ALA A 156 34.58 8.50 26.99
C ALA A 156 35.18 9.34 25.86
N MET A 157 35.60 8.67 24.78
CA MET A 157 36.21 9.25 23.59
C MET A 157 35.51 8.74 22.34
N ALA A 158 35.24 9.65 21.40
CA ALA A 158 34.82 9.34 20.04
C ALA A 158 35.98 9.56 19.07
N ILE A 159 36.06 8.67 18.08
CA ILE A 159 36.94 8.78 16.93
C ILE A 159 36.05 8.75 15.69
N ASN A 160 36.08 9.81 14.89
CA ASN A 160 35.34 9.85 13.64
C ASN A 160 36.19 9.22 12.53
N VAL A 161 35.58 8.36 11.73
CA VAL A 161 36.19 7.70 10.58
C VAL A 161 35.48 8.18 9.32
N TYR A 162 36.25 8.82 8.45
CA TYR A 162 35.80 9.30 7.15
C TYR A 162 36.18 8.31 6.07
N PHE A 163 35.26 8.01 5.17
CA PHE A 163 35.47 7.09 4.06
C PHE A 163 35.65 7.83 2.75
N LYS A 164 36.46 7.26 1.86
CA LYS A 164 36.61 7.77 0.50
C LYS A 164 35.26 7.78 -0.24
N ALA A 165 35.10 8.70 -1.18
CA ALA A 165 33.88 8.84 -1.96
C ALA A 165 33.54 7.58 -2.80
N ASP A 166 34.54 6.82 -3.24
CA ASP A 166 34.32 5.57 -3.99
C ASP A 166 33.89 4.43 -3.05
N ARG A 167 32.65 3.95 -3.23
CA ARG A 167 32.02 2.91 -2.40
C ARG A 167 31.60 1.72 -3.29
N PRO A 168 32.41 0.65 -3.39
CA PRO A 168 32.09 -0.52 -4.23
C PRO A 168 30.96 -1.38 -3.64
N THR A 169 30.38 -2.26 -4.45
CA THR A 169 29.36 -3.22 -3.99
C THR A 169 29.89 -4.07 -2.83
N GLY A 170 29.11 -4.16 -1.74
CA GLY A 170 29.54 -4.86 -0.53
C GLY A 170 30.48 -4.05 0.37
N PHE A 171 30.68 -2.76 0.09
CA PHE A 171 31.44 -1.84 0.92
C PHE A 171 30.98 -1.84 2.38
N ASP A 172 29.67 -1.72 2.65
CA ASP A 172 29.17 -1.59 4.02
C ASP A 172 29.58 -2.76 4.93
N ARG A 173 29.46 -4.01 4.44
CA ARG A 173 29.90 -5.21 5.19
C ARG A 173 31.41 -5.23 5.35
N SER A 174 32.15 -4.95 4.28
CA SER A 174 33.62 -4.96 4.29
C SER A 174 34.20 -3.91 5.23
N ALA A 175 33.59 -2.72 5.27
CA ALA A 175 33.93 -1.63 6.17
C ALA A 175 33.62 -1.98 7.62
N SER A 176 32.39 -2.46 7.89
CA SER A 176 31.98 -2.88 9.23
C SER A 176 32.90 -3.98 9.78
N GLU A 177 33.11 -5.07 9.05
CA GLU A 177 33.97 -6.18 9.51
C GLU A 177 35.45 -5.79 9.56
N GLY A 178 35.89 -4.89 8.69
CA GLY A 178 37.24 -4.32 8.72
C GLY A 178 37.50 -3.55 10.01
N ILE A 179 36.58 -2.65 10.38
CA ILE A 179 36.67 -1.85 11.61
C ILE A 179 36.55 -2.75 12.85
N ASP A 180 35.59 -3.68 12.92
CA ASP A 180 35.47 -4.60 14.07
C ASP A 180 36.76 -5.39 14.29
N ARG A 181 37.41 -5.88 13.20
CA ARG A 181 38.71 -6.54 13.29
C ARG A 181 39.82 -5.61 13.75
N ALA A 182 39.84 -4.36 13.28
CA ALA A 182 40.85 -3.38 13.67
C ALA A 182 40.74 -2.99 15.15
N LEU A 183 39.53 -3.06 15.74
CA LEU A 183 39.25 -2.79 17.15
C LEU A 183 39.59 -3.96 18.10
N THR A 184 39.85 -5.17 17.59
CA THR A 184 40.22 -6.35 18.39
C THR A 184 41.27 -6.09 19.48
N PRO A 185 42.35 -5.30 19.25
CA PRO A 185 43.37 -5.01 20.28
C PRO A 185 42.83 -4.35 21.54
N LEU A 186 41.67 -3.69 21.49
CA LEU A 186 41.03 -3.05 22.65
C LEU A 186 40.35 -4.05 23.58
N SER A 187 40.17 -5.30 23.14
CA SER A 187 39.50 -6.35 23.90
C SER A 187 40.28 -6.68 25.17
N GLY A 188 39.65 -6.46 26.34
CA GLY A 188 40.28 -6.69 27.65
C GLY A 188 41.04 -5.48 28.20
N GLU A 189 41.36 -4.48 27.37
CA GLU A 189 42.11 -3.27 27.75
C GLU A 189 41.19 -2.06 28.00
N VAL A 190 40.12 -1.94 27.22
CA VAL A 190 39.12 -0.87 27.32
C VAL A 190 37.78 -1.47 27.73
N LYS A 191 37.16 -0.92 28.79
CA LYS A 191 35.90 -1.43 29.38
C LYS A 191 34.75 -1.53 28.38
N THR A 192 34.58 -0.56 27.50
CA THR A 192 33.55 -0.60 26.45
C THR A 192 34.06 0.07 25.19
N PHE A 193 33.94 -0.61 24.05
CA PHE A 193 34.23 -0.03 22.74
C PHE A 193 33.28 -0.58 21.68
N PHE A 194 32.92 0.25 20.71
CA PHE A 194 32.12 -0.16 19.55
C PHE A 194 32.21 0.84 18.41
N GLN A 195 31.91 0.39 17.20
CA GLN A 195 31.61 1.28 16.08
C GLN A 195 30.10 1.50 15.94
N ILE A 196 29.74 2.67 15.43
CA ILE A 196 28.39 3.00 15.00
C ILE A 196 28.47 4.01 13.86
N GLY A 197 27.71 3.79 12.78
CA GLY A 197 27.76 4.60 11.58
C GLY A 197 27.02 3.92 10.44
N SER A 198 26.79 4.65 9.35
CA SER A 198 25.97 4.20 8.23
C SER A 198 26.40 2.83 7.67
N PRO A 199 27.70 2.53 7.45
CA PRO A 199 28.13 1.21 6.99
C PRO A 199 27.77 0.06 7.94
N TYR A 200 27.96 0.25 9.25
CA TYR A 200 27.59 -0.75 10.26
C TYR A 200 26.08 -0.99 10.26
N VAL A 201 25.29 0.10 10.28
CA VAL A 201 23.83 0.04 10.29
C VAL A 201 23.31 -0.68 9.03
N ARG A 202 23.78 -0.30 7.83
CA ARG A 202 23.39 -0.92 6.55
C ARG A 202 23.80 -2.39 6.47
N ALA A 203 25.00 -2.75 6.93
CA ALA A 203 25.44 -4.15 6.98
C ALA A 203 24.53 -5.00 7.88
N ARG A 204 24.10 -4.47 9.04
CA ARG A 204 23.18 -5.17 9.96
C ARG A 204 21.76 -5.28 9.40
N ILE A 205 21.27 -4.27 8.67
CA ILE A 205 20.00 -4.38 7.96
C ILE A 205 20.08 -5.47 6.89
N ASN A 206 21.19 -5.57 6.14
CA ASN A 206 21.38 -6.60 5.14
C ASN A 206 21.34 -8.02 5.73
N ASP A 207 22.05 -8.24 6.84
CA ASP A 207 22.05 -9.54 7.52
C ASP A 207 20.63 -9.93 7.99
N ARG A 208 19.87 -8.95 8.51
CA ARG A 208 18.47 -9.13 8.92
C ARG A 208 17.54 -9.48 7.75
N ILE A 209 17.64 -8.78 6.62
CA ILE A 209 16.84 -9.09 5.42
C ILE A 209 17.13 -10.50 4.90
N GLN A 210 18.40 -10.90 4.86
CA GLN A 210 18.76 -12.24 4.42
C GLN A 210 18.21 -13.32 5.36
N GLN A 211 18.22 -13.06 6.67
CA GLN A 211 17.61 -13.95 7.66
C GLN A 211 16.09 -14.03 7.47
N ASP A 212 15.42 -12.90 7.35
CA ASP A 212 13.97 -12.81 7.12
C ASP A 212 13.57 -13.62 5.87
N GLN A 213 14.31 -13.53 4.76
CA GLN A 213 14.02 -14.33 3.56
C GLN A 213 14.14 -15.85 3.78
N ARG A 214 15.10 -16.29 4.59
CA ARG A 214 15.32 -17.72 4.88
C ARG A 214 14.29 -18.29 5.84
N GLU A 215 13.75 -17.47 6.74
CA GLU A 215 12.81 -17.91 7.78
C GLU A 215 11.34 -17.64 7.39
N ILE A 216 11.01 -16.43 6.95
CA ILE A 216 9.63 -15.98 6.73
C ILE A 216 9.03 -16.58 5.47
N LEU A 217 9.81 -16.72 4.39
CA LEU A 217 9.29 -17.27 3.13
C LEU A 217 8.76 -18.71 3.27
N PRO A 218 9.55 -19.69 3.78
CA PRO A 218 9.04 -21.06 3.96
C PRO A 218 7.94 -21.12 5.03
N LEU A 219 8.01 -20.28 6.07
CA LEU A 219 6.97 -20.20 7.08
C LEU A 219 5.64 -19.71 6.49
N SER A 220 5.66 -18.69 5.63
CA SER A 220 4.47 -18.13 4.97
C SER A 220 3.83 -19.16 4.06
N ALA A 221 4.64 -19.89 3.28
CA ALA A 221 4.18 -21.02 2.48
C ALA A 221 3.55 -22.14 3.34
N LEU A 222 4.18 -22.49 4.46
CA LEU A 222 3.68 -23.52 5.37
C LEU A 222 2.37 -23.11 6.03
N VAL A 223 2.27 -21.87 6.55
CA VAL A 223 1.06 -21.36 7.20
C VAL A 223 -0.09 -21.25 6.20
N LEU A 224 0.18 -20.77 4.99
CA LEU A 224 -0.80 -20.75 3.91
C LEU A 224 -1.28 -22.17 3.59
N PHE A 225 -0.36 -23.11 3.36
CA PHE A 225 -0.69 -24.51 3.09
C PHE A 225 -1.57 -25.11 4.19
N MET A 226 -1.18 -24.95 5.46
CA MET A 226 -1.93 -25.46 6.60
C MET A 226 -3.33 -24.83 6.67
N THR A 227 -3.43 -23.50 6.50
CA THR A 227 -4.71 -22.79 6.59
C THR A 227 -5.66 -23.19 5.47
N LEU A 228 -5.17 -23.33 4.23
CA LEU A 228 -5.96 -23.78 3.10
C LEU A 228 -6.34 -25.26 3.19
N ALA A 229 -5.41 -26.12 3.59
CA ALA A 229 -5.67 -27.55 3.76
C ALA A 229 -6.77 -27.80 4.82
N LEU A 230 -6.73 -27.04 5.93
CA LEU A 230 -7.77 -27.08 6.96
C LEU A 230 -9.10 -26.49 6.50
N SER A 231 -9.06 -25.33 5.81
CA SER A 231 -10.28 -24.61 5.39
C SER A 231 -11.04 -25.33 4.27
N LEU A 232 -10.31 -25.85 3.28
CA LEU A 232 -10.87 -26.60 2.16
C LEU A 232 -11.02 -28.10 2.48
N ARG A 233 -10.53 -28.54 3.65
CA ARG A 233 -10.51 -29.94 4.11
C ARG A 233 -9.87 -30.92 3.11
N ARG A 234 -8.99 -30.42 2.24
CA ARG A 234 -8.39 -31.17 1.12
C ARG A 234 -6.97 -30.70 0.83
N LEU A 235 -6.05 -31.65 0.73
CA LEU A 235 -4.63 -31.36 0.44
C LEU A 235 -4.43 -30.81 -0.98
N ASN A 236 -5.13 -31.37 -1.97
CA ASN A 236 -5.05 -30.89 -3.36
C ASN A 236 -5.54 -29.43 -3.49
N GLY A 237 -6.48 -29.02 -2.63
CA GLY A 237 -6.96 -27.63 -2.56
C GLY A 237 -5.92 -26.63 -2.03
N ALA A 238 -4.87 -27.09 -1.34
CA ALA A 238 -3.80 -26.25 -0.82
C ALA A 238 -2.52 -26.30 -1.68
N ILE A 239 -2.24 -27.45 -2.33
CA ILE A 239 -1.04 -27.62 -3.17
C ILE A 239 -1.12 -26.74 -4.42
N ILE A 240 -2.28 -26.69 -5.08
CA ILE A 240 -2.39 -25.96 -6.35
C ILE A 240 -2.14 -24.45 -6.18
N PRO A 241 -2.77 -23.75 -5.21
CA PRO A 241 -2.47 -22.33 -4.95
C PRO A 241 -1.01 -22.07 -4.57
N LEU A 242 -0.36 -23.03 -3.90
CA LEU A 242 1.06 -22.88 -3.55
C LEU A 242 1.96 -23.03 -4.78
N LEU A 243 1.61 -23.91 -5.72
CA LEU A 243 2.35 -24.09 -6.98
C LEU A 243 2.23 -22.86 -7.89
N THR A 244 1.03 -22.33 -8.08
CA THR A 244 0.78 -21.12 -8.89
C THR A 244 1.51 -19.92 -8.30
N ALA A 245 1.37 -19.69 -6.99
CA ALA A 245 1.99 -18.57 -6.32
C ALA A 245 3.52 -18.70 -6.26
N GLY A 246 4.06 -19.89 -5.97
CA GLY A 246 5.51 -20.14 -5.97
C GLY A 246 6.14 -19.91 -7.35
N LEU A 247 5.46 -20.31 -8.42
CA LEU A 247 5.90 -20.04 -9.78
C LEU A 247 5.91 -18.54 -10.10
N SER A 248 4.91 -17.80 -9.63
CA SER A 248 4.83 -16.34 -9.78
C SER A 248 6.01 -15.64 -9.08
N VAL A 249 6.43 -16.14 -7.92
CA VAL A 249 7.61 -15.63 -7.19
C VAL A 249 8.87 -15.83 -8.02
N VAL A 250 9.08 -17.03 -8.57
CA VAL A 250 10.26 -17.32 -9.42
C VAL A 250 10.30 -16.38 -10.63
N TRP A 251 9.17 -16.18 -11.31
CA TRP A 251 9.11 -15.28 -12.46
C TRP A 251 9.33 -13.82 -12.08
N THR A 252 8.80 -13.39 -10.94
CA THR A 252 8.98 -12.03 -10.42
C THR A 252 10.44 -11.75 -10.09
N LEU A 253 11.11 -12.66 -9.38
CA LEU A 253 12.53 -12.55 -9.04
C LEU A 253 13.42 -12.59 -10.29
N GLY A 254 13.10 -13.44 -11.26
CA GLY A 254 13.82 -13.49 -12.55
C GLY A 254 13.67 -12.19 -13.36
N LEU A 255 12.49 -11.57 -13.34
CA LEU A 255 12.29 -10.25 -13.95
C LEU A 255 13.03 -9.13 -13.22
N MET A 256 13.04 -9.15 -11.88
CA MET A 256 13.82 -8.19 -11.10
C MET A 256 15.29 -8.25 -11.48
N ALA A 257 15.86 -9.46 -11.58
CA ALA A 257 17.24 -9.63 -12.01
C ALA A 257 17.47 -9.15 -13.46
N ALA A 258 16.56 -9.48 -14.39
CA ALA A 258 16.68 -9.06 -15.79
C ALA A 258 16.57 -7.53 -16.00
N LEU A 259 15.86 -6.83 -15.12
CA LEU A 259 15.66 -5.37 -15.17
C LEU A 259 16.62 -4.60 -14.24
N ASP A 260 17.57 -5.27 -13.59
CA ASP A 260 18.49 -4.71 -12.58
C ASP A 260 17.74 -3.96 -11.46
N ILE A 261 16.54 -4.45 -11.08
CA ILE A 261 15.77 -3.93 -9.95
C ILE A 261 16.29 -4.63 -8.68
N PRO A 262 16.91 -3.89 -7.74
CA PRO A 262 17.51 -4.51 -6.57
C PRO A 262 16.46 -4.96 -5.56
N VAL A 263 16.82 -6.00 -4.79
CA VAL A 263 16.11 -6.33 -3.56
C VAL A 263 16.49 -5.31 -2.49
N ASN A 264 15.51 -4.54 -2.07
CA ASN A 264 15.57 -3.56 -1.01
C ASN A 264 14.68 -4.00 0.15
N VAL A 265 14.59 -3.21 1.21
CA VAL A 265 13.80 -3.56 2.40
C VAL A 265 12.33 -3.87 2.06
N MET A 266 11.70 -3.08 1.18
CA MET A 266 10.29 -3.27 0.82
C MET A 266 10.10 -4.35 -0.26
N THR A 267 10.96 -4.41 -1.28
CA THR A 267 10.85 -5.46 -2.32
C THR A 267 11.19 -6.84 -1.76
N SER A 268 11.94 -6.94 -0.65
CA SER A 268 12.24 -8.20 0.04
C SER A 268 11.01 -8.95 0.56
N ILE A 269 9.91 -8.26 0.88
CA ILE A 269 8.68 -8.89 1.36
C ILE A 269 7.76 -9.36 0.21
N VAL A 270 8.01 -8.91 -1.03
CA VAL A 270 7.15 -9.21 -2.19
C VAL A 270 7.00 -10.72 -2.42
N PRO A 271 8.06 -11.57 -2.37
CA PRO A 271 7.91 -13.02 -2.51
C PRO A 271 6.89 -13.63 -1.55
N ALA A 272 6.97 -13.30 -0.26
CA ALA A 272 6.03 -13.81 0.73
C ALA A 272 4.61 -13.24 0.51
N LEU A 273 4.52 -11.95 0.16
CA LEU A 273 3.25 -11.30 -0.17
C LEU A 273 2.56 -11.91 -1.40
N LEU A 274 3.31 -12.28 -2.44
CA LEU A 274 2.77 -12.97 -3.62
C LEU A 274 2.27 -14.38 -3.28
N ILE A 275 2.95 -15.10 -2.38
CA ILE A 275 2.44 -16.39 -1.88
C ILE A 275 1.09 -16.20 -1.19
N ILE A 276 1.01 -15.21 -0.30
CA ILE A 276 -0.18 -14.94 0.50
C ILE A 276 -1.35 -14.47 -0.39
N ILE A 277 -1.16 -13.36 -1.11
CA ILE A 277 -2.22 -12.72 -1.90
C ILE A 277 -2.53 -13.51 -3.17
N GLY A 278 -1.51 -14.06 -3.83
CA GLY A 278 -1.67 -14.75 -5.11
C GLY A 278 -2.51 -16.02 -5.05
N SER A 279 -2.74 -16.55 -3.85
CA SER A 279 -3.61 -17.71 -3.64
C SER A 279 -5.11 -17.39 -3.62
N THR A 280 -5.50 -16.12 -3.54
CA THR A 280 -6.90 -15.70 -3.31
C THR A 280 -7.83 -16.12 -4.46
N GLU A 281 -7.42 -15.83 -5.70
CA GLU A 281 -8.15 -16.14 -6.92
C GLU A 281 -8.22 -17.64 -7.16
N ASP A 282 -7.16 -18.38 -6.78
CA ASP A 282 -7.17 -19.84 -6.81
C ASP A 282 -8.23 -20.39 -5.86
N ILE A 283 -8.38 -19.85 -4.64
CA ILE A 283 -9.40 -20.29 -3.67
C ILE A 283 -10.81 -20.11 -4.24
N HIS A 284 -11.11 -18.96 -4.85
CA HIS A 284 -12.43 -18.70 -5.43
C HIS A 284 -12.72 -19.61 -6.64
N LEU A 285 -11.75 -19.81 -7.53
CA LEU A 285 -11.89 -20.71 -8.68
C LEU A 285 -12.04 -22.18 -8.22
N LEU A 286 -11.22 -22.62 -7.27
CA LEU A 286 -11.30 -23.95 -6.68
C LEU A 286 -12.65 -24.16 -6.00
N ALA A 287 -13.15 -23.21 -5.23
CA ALA A 287 -14.44 -23.34 -4.55
C ALA A 287 -15.59 -23.56 -5.54
N GLU A 288 -15.61 -22.85 -6.68
CA GLU A 288 -16.63 -23.06 -7.73
C GLU A 288 -16.48 -24.43 -8.39
N TYR A 289 -15.26 -24.86 -8.73
CA TYR A 289 -15.01 -26.20 -9.27
C TYR A 289 -15.48 -27.30 -8.31
N HIS A 290 -15.17 -27.17 -7.02
CA HIS A 290 -15.58 -28.14 -6.00
C HIS A 290 -17.10 -28.16 -5.82
N ALA A 291 -17.76 -27.00 -5.85
CA ALA A 291 -19.22 -26.92 -5.73
C ALA A 291 -19.96 -27.65 -6.87
N ASP A 292 -19.45 -27.55 -8.11
CA ASP A 292 -20.05 -28.19 -9.28
C ASP A 292 -19.74 -29.71 -9.33
N THR A 293 -18.53 -30.12 -8.94
CA THR A 293 -18.16 -31.55 -8.87
C THR A 293 -18.91 -32.29 -7.76
N LEU A 294 -19.19 -31.64 -6.62
CA LEU A 294 -20.05 -32.20 -5.56
C LEU A 294 -21.50 -32.42 -6.01
N GLN A 295 -21.95 -31.67 -7.03
CA GLN A 295 -23.26 -31.86 -7.66
C GLN A 295 -23.25 -32.98 -8.72
N GLY A 296 -22.14 -33.70 -8.87
CA GLY A 296 -21.99 -34.79 -9.83
C GLY A 296 -21.60 -34.34 -11.23
N MET A 297 -21.22 -33.07 -11.43
CA MET A 297 -20.83 -32.58 -12.76
C MET A 297 -19.48 -33.19 -13.18
N PRO A 298 -19.33 -33.68 -14.43
CA PRO A 298 -18.06 -34.18 -14.93
C PRO A 298 -16.95 -33.13 -14.82
N ARG A 299 -15.74 -33.59 -14.51
CA ARG A 299 -14.56 -32.74 -14.26
C ARG A 299 -14.30 -31.66 -15.31
N MET A 300 -14.32 -32.02 -16.59
CA MET A 300 -14.09 -31.05 -17.67
C MET A 300 -15.23 -30.04 -17.79
N ASP A 301 -16.46 -30.46 -17.56
CA ASP A 301 -17.62 -29.57 -17.58
C ASP A 301 -17.60 -28.62 -16.38
N ALA A 302 -17.16 -29.10 -15.20
CA ALA A 302 -16.93 -28.27 -14.02
C ALA A 302 -15.83 -27.22 -14.27
N ILE A 303 -14.74 -27.55 -14.97
CA ILE A 303 -13.70 -26.56 -15.34
C ILE A 303 -14.28 -25.50 -16.31
N HIS A 304 -15.11 -25.92 -17.27
CA HIS A 304 -15.79 -25.00 -18.18
C HIS A 304 -16.80 -24.09 -17.44
N ALA A 305 -17.56 -24.66 -16.50
CA ALA A 305 -18.51 -23.94 -15.67
C ALA A 305 -17.80 -22.93 -14.76
N MET A 306 -16.72 -23.33 -14.10
CA MET A 306 -15.85 -22.46 -13.30
C MET A 306 -15.42 -21.21 -14.09
N GLY A 307 -14.86 -21.40 -15.29
CA GLY A 307 -14.41 -20.28 -16.14
C GLY A 307 -15.54 -19.38 -16.65
N ARG A 308 -16.75 -19.92 -16.83
CA ARG A 308 -17.95 -19.16 -17.21
C ARG A 308 -18.53 -18.37 -16.03
N ASN A 309 -18.56 -18.98 -14.86
CA ASN A 309 -19.27 -18.46 -13.69
C ASN A 309 -18.43 -17.46 -12.90
N MET A 310 -17.13 -17.71 -12.74
CA MET A 310 -16.23 -16.88 -11.93
C MET A 310 -15.33 -15.97 -12.77
N GLY A 311 -15.21 -16.21 -14.06
CA GLY A 311 -14.22 -15.50 -14.88
C GLY A 311 -14.37 -13.99 -14.89
N LEU A 312 -15.58 -13.43 -14.89
CA LEU A 312 -15.73 -11.97 -14.86
C LEU A 312 -15.39 -11.37 -13.49
N ALA A 313 -15.73 -12.06 -12.39
CA ALA A 313 -15.35 -11.65 -11.04
C ALA A 313 -13.81 -11.63 -10.91
N VAL A 314 -13.16 -12.77 -11.18
CA VAL A 314 -11.70 -12.94 -11.05
C VAL A 314 -10.90 -11.96 -11.90
N LEU A 315 -11.37 -11.60 -13.11
CA LEU A 315 -10.69 -10.58 -13.93
C LEU A 315 -10.69 -9.21 -13.25
N LEU A 316 -11.84 -8.83 -12.71
CA LEU A 316 -12.05 -7.50 -12.16
C LEU A 316 -11.39 -7.36 -10.80
N THR A 317 -11.39 -8.42 -9.99
CA THR A 317 -10.68 -8.46 -8.71
C THR A 317 -9.17 -8.41 -8.92
N PHE A 318 -8.65 -9.16 -9.90
CA PHE A 318 -7.28 -8.98 -10.38
C PHE A 318 -6.97 -7.52 -10.76
N ILE A 319 -7.82 -6.88 -11.59
CA ILE A 319 -7.60 -5.49 -12.01
C ILE A 319 -7.58 -4.55 -10.80
N THR A 320 -8.49 -4.71 -9.84
CA THR A 320 -8.53 -3.84 -8.65
C THR A 320 -7.32 -4.03 -7.75
N THR A 321 -6.87 -5.27 -7.55
CA THR A 321 -5.67 -5.56 -6.76
C THR A 321 -4.42 -5.06 -7.47
N TYR A 322 -4.28 -5.33 -8.77
CA TYR A 322 -3.19 -4.81 -9.62
C TYR A 322 -3.08 -3.28 -9.55
N LEU A 323 -4.19 -2.57 -9.75
CA LEU A 323 -4.22 -1.10 -9.65
C LEU A 323 -3.95 -0.60 -8.22
N GLY A 324 -4.36 -1.34 -7.19
CA GLY A 324 -4.03 -1.06 -5.79
C GLY A 324 -2.53 -0.98 -5.56
N PHE A 325 -1.81 -2.02 -5.94
CA PHE A 325 -0.35 -2.07 -5.82
C PHE A 325 0.34 -1.10 -6.79
N LEU A 326 -0.14 -0.98 -8.03
CA LEU A 326 0.42 -0.05 -9.00
C LEU A 326 0.25 1.42 -8.54
N SER A 327 -0.81 1.76 -7.82
CA SER A 327 -1.01 3.12 -7.30
C SER A 327 0.12 3.59 -6.37
N ILE A 328 0.82 2.65 -5.71
CA ILE A 328 1.97 2.94 -4.85
C ILE A 328 3.17 3.39 -5.69
N SER A 329 3.25 2.96 -6.95
CA SER A 329 4.33 3.39 -7.85
C SER A 329 4.25 4.87 -8.23
N LEU A 330 3.17 5.56 -7.86
CA LEU A 330 3.01 7.01 -7.99
C LEU A 330 3.65 7.80 -6.83
N ASN A 331 4.23 7.13 -5.85
CA ASN A 331 4.96 7.76 -4.75
C ASN A 331 6.29 8.35 -5.24
N ASP A 332 6.82 9.39 -4.61
CA ASP A 332 8.09 10.01 -5.01
C ASP A 332 9.33 9.34 -4.37
N ILE A 333 9.14 8.39 -3.45
CA ILE A 333 10.21 7.58 -2.84
C ILE A 333 10.50 6.35 -3.69
N GLU A 334 11.75 6.20 -4.12
CA GLU A 334 12.20 5.10 -4.99
C GLU A 334 11.89 3.71 -4.41
N LEU A 335 12.13 3.51 -3.12
CA LEU A 335 11.83 2.25 -2.41
C LEU A 335 10.36 1.81 -2.61
N LEU A 336 9.42 2.75 -2.50
CA LEU A 336 7.98 2.52 -2.65
C LEU A 336 7.59 2.35 -4.12
N GLN A 337 8.24 3.10 -5.01
CA GLN A 337 8.05 2.94 -6.46
C GLN A 337 8.40 1.55 -6.94
N GLN A 338 9.61 1.08 -6.60
CA GLN A 338 10.09 -0.25 -6.93
C GLN A 338 9.18 -1.33 -6.33
N PHE A 339 8.78 -1.17 -5.06
CA PHE A 339 7.83 -2.08 -4.42
C PHE A 339 6.49 -2.17 -5.18
N GLY A 340 5.86 -1.03 -5.48
CA GLY A 340 4.57 -0.99 -6.18
C GLY A 340 4.64 -1.61 -7.57
N MET A 341 5.71 -1.34 -8.31
CA MET A 341 5.94 -1.89 -9.65
C MET A 341 6.20 -3.40 -9.61
N VAL A 342 7.08 -3.88 -8.73
CA VAL A 342 7.42 -5.31 -8.60
C VAL A 342 6.22 -6.10 -8.11
N ALA A 343 5.51 -5.63 -7.09
CA ALA A 343 4.34 -6.32 -6.55
C ALA A 343 3.18 -6.38 -7.56
N SER A 344 2.86 -5.28 -8.25
CA SER A 344 1.81 -5.28 -9.28
C SER A 344 2.17 -6.16 -10.48
N THR A 345 3.43 -6.15 -10.92
CA THR A 345 3.92 -7.06 -11.98
C THR A 345 3.82 -8.51 -11.52
N GLY A 346 4.24 -8.82 -10.30
CA GLY A 346 4.14 -10.17 -9.73
C GLY A 346 2.70 -10.67 -9.64
N LEU A 347 1.75 -9.80 -9.27
CA LEU A 347 0.32 -10.13 -9.25
C LEU A 347 -0.25 -10.34 -10.65
N LEU A 348 0.18 -9.55 -11.65
CA LEU A 348 -0.17 -9.78 -13.06
C LEU A 348 0.34 -11.15 -13.54
N LEU A 349 1.59 -11.49 -13.23
CA LEU A 349 2.14 -12.80 -13.56
C LEU A 349 1.40 -13.93 -12.83
N ASN A 350 1.09 -13.75 -11.55
CA ASN A 350 0.31 -14.70 -10.77
C ASN A 350 -1.07 -14.93 -11.39
N PHE A 351 -1.77 -13.88 -11.81
CA PHE A 351 -3.05 -13.99 -12.50
C PHE A 351 -2.93 -14.79 -13.82
N LEU A 352 -1.90 -14.50 -14.62
CA LEU A 352 -1.64 -15.23 -15.88
C LEU A 352 -1.34 -16.71 -15.63
N ILE A 353 -0.56 -17.01 -14.59
CA ILE A 353 -0.27 -18.38 -14.15
C ILE A 353 -1.55 -19.05 -13.64
N THR A 354 -2.35 -18.37 -12.83
CA THR A 354 -3.61 -18.89 -12.28
C THR A 354 -4.55 -19.32 -13.41
N ILE A 355 -4.85 -18.45 -14.37
CA ILE A 355 -5.81 -18.77 -15.45
C ILE A 355 -5.31 -19.83 -16.45
N SER A 356 -4.02 -20.15 -16.43
CA SER A 356 -3.38 -21.09 -17.37
C SER A 356 -3.01 -22.42 -16.70
N LEU A 357 -2.36 -22.39 -15.55
CA LEU A 357 -1.86 -23.56 -14.82
C LEU A 357 -2.95 -24.22 -13.95
N LEU A 358 -3.80 -23.45 -13.27
CA LEU A 358 -4.87 -24.00 -12.41
C LEU A 358 -5.78 -24.99 -13.17
N PRO A 359 -6.28 -24.71 -14.39
CA PRO A 359 -7.12 -25.64 -15.13
C PRO A 359 -6.39 -26.93 -15.53
N ILE A 360 -5.08 -26.85 -15.76
CA ILE A 360 -4.22 -28.00 -16.07
C ILE A 360 -4.02 -28.86 -14.84
N CYS A 361 -3.68 -28.25 -13.70
CA CYS A 361 -3.62 -28.91 -12.41
C CYS A 361 -4.96 -29.57 -12.08
N LEU A 362 -6.07 -28.86 -12.27
CA LEU A 362 -7.41 -29.42 -12.06
C LEU A 362 -7.75 -30.54 -13.04
N ARG A 363 -7.16 -30.62 -14.23
CA ARG A 363 -7.33 -31.74 -15.18
C ARG A 363 -6.52 -32.99 -14.81
N TYR A 364 -5.41 -32.88 -14.10
CA TYR A 364 -4.63 -34.04 -13.67
C TYR A 364 -4.81 -34.41 -12.19
N LEU A 365 -4.87 -33.42 -11.29
CA LEU A 365 -4.94 -33.57 -9.82
C LEU A 365 -6.34 -33.39 -9.22
N GLY A 366 -7.25 -32.70 -9.92
CA GLY A 366 -8.67 -32.62 -9.56
C GLY A 366 -9.37 -33.99 -9.47
N GLU A 367 -10.41 -34.06 -8.64
CA GLU A 367 -11.12 -35.30 -8.35
C GLU A 367 -12.19 -35.64 -9.40
N GLU A 368 -12.53 -36.94 -9.50
CA GLU A 368 -13.72 -37.41 -10.20
C GLU A 368 -14.99 -37.10 -9.39
N PRO A 369 -16.18 -37.03 -10.04
CA PRO A 369 -17.43 -36.70 -9.36
C PRO A 369 -17.68 -37.63 -8.18
N ALA A 370 -17.69 -37.10 -6.95
CA ALA A 370 -18.01 -37.90 -5.78
C ALA A 370 -19.51 -38.21 -5.79
N ALA A 371 -19.88 -39.48 -5.63
CA ALA A 371 -21.26 -39.87 -5.37
C ALA A 371 -21.71 -39.22 -4.04
N ARG A 372 -22.56 -38.19 -4.12
CA ARG A 372 -23.25 -37.47 -3.02
C ARG A 372 -22.64 -37.72 -1.63
N SER A 373 -21.54 -37.05 -1.29
CA SER A 373 -21.20 -36.84 0.11
C SER A 373 -21.98 -35.63 0.62
N THR A 374 -23.13 -35.90 1.24
CA THR A 374 -23.79 -34.95 2.14
C THR A 374 -22.99 -34.89 3.43
N ASP A 375 -21.94 -34.07 3.50
CA ASP A 375 -21.40 -33.67 4.81
C ASP A 375 -21.83 -32.22 5.10
N PRO A 376 -22.90 -32.00 5.88
CA PRO A 376 -23.47 -30.68 6.17
C PRO A 376 -22.62 -29.83 7.14
N SER A 377 -21.42 -30.29 7.53
CA SER A 377 -20.77 -29.83 8.76
C SER A 377 -19.61 -28.84 8.59
N SER A 378 -19.57 -28.05 7.51
CA SER A 378 -18.62 -26.93 7.47
C SER A 378 -19.02 -25.86 8.49
N ILE A 379 -18.07 -25.42 9.30
CA ILE A 379 -18.29 -24.40 10.33
C ILE A 379 -18.57 -23.04 9.68
N TYR A 380 -18.01 -22.78 8.49
CA TYR A 380 -18.11 -21.50 7.80
C TYR A 380 -19.55 -21.09 7.44
N PRO A 381 -20.37 -21.90 6.74
CA PRO A 381 -21.77 -21.55 6.46
C PRO A 381 -22.61 -21.39 7.73
N GLN A 382 -22.35 -22.20 8.76
CA GLN A 382 -23.07 -22.11 10.03
C GLN A 382 -22.79 -20.79 10.76
N LEU A 383 -21.52 -20.37 10.81
CA LEU A 383 -21.11 -19.11 11.43
C LEU A 383 -21.65 -17.92 10.62
N ALA A 384 -21.47 -17.93 9.30
CA ALA A 384 -21.96 -16.89 8.41
C ALA A 384 -23.49 -16.75 8.48
N GLY A 385 -24.23 -17.87 8.52
CA GLY A 385 -25.68 -17.89 8.71
C GLY A 385 -26.13 -17.37 10.08
N ARG A 386 -25.37 -17.62 11.16
CA ARG A 386 -25.64 -17.00 12.48
C ARG A 386 -25.44 -15.50 12.45
N VAL A 387 -24.34 -15.03 11.87
CA VAL A 387 -24.06 -13.59 11.70
C VAL A 387 -25.17 -12.94 10.86
N PHE A 388 -25.56 -13.55 9.75
CA PHE A 388 -26.63 -13.05 8.90
C PHE A 388 -27.97 -12.93 9.64
N ARG A 389 -28.37 -13.95 10.41
CA ARG A 389 -29.60 -13.89 11.22
C ARG A 389 -29.55 -12.78 12.27
N LEU A 390 -28.41 -12.59 12.93
CA LEU A 390 -28.19 -11.48 13.87
C LEU A 390 -28.34 -10.13 13.16
N VAL A 391 -27.78 -10.03 11.94
CA VAL A 391 -27.82 -8.82 11.11
C VAL A 391 -29.23 -8.48 10.65
N GLN A 392 -29.99 -9.47 10.15
CA GLN A 392 -31.37 -9.30 9.73
C GLN A 392 -32.28 -8.89 10.89
N THR A 393 -32.15 -9.53 12.06
CA THR A 393 -33.00 -9.26 13.24
C THR A 393 -32.71 -7.91 13.90
N ASN A 394 -31.46 -7.46 13.91
CA ASN A 394 -31.03 -6.24 14.60
C ASN A 394 -30.49 -5.14 13.67
N LYS A 395 -30.92 -5.11 12.40
CA LYS A 395 -30.42 -4.22 11.33
C LYS A 395 -30.16 -2.78 11.79
N ARG A 396 -31.15 -2.14 12.43
CA ARG A 396 -31.03 -0.74 12.88
C ARG A 396 -29.95 -0.55 13.96
N LYS A 397 -29.86 -1.47 14.92
CA LYS A 397 -28.86 -1.40 16.00
C LYS A 397 -27.44 -1.57 15.46
N ILE A 398 -27.25 -2.50 14.52
CA ILE A 398 -25.94 -2.75 13.92
C ILE A 398 -25.49 -1.56 13.07
N VAL A 399 -26.37 -0.96 12.27
CA VAL A 399 -26.02 0.25 11.50
C VAL A 399 -25.57 1.38 12.43
N VAL A 400 -26.27 1.59 13.56
CA VAL A 400 -25.87 2.59 14.56
C VAL A 400 -24.52 2.23 15.19
N LEU A 401 -24.30 0.96 15.56
CA LEU A 401 -23.02 0.51 16.12
C LEU A 401 -21.85 0.72 15.14
N THR A 402 -22.01 0.31 13.88
CA THR A 402 -21.00 0.51 12.84
C THR A 402 -20.70 2.00 12.63
N ALA A 403 -21.72 2.86 12.66
CA ALA A 403 -21.54 4.31 12.56
C ALA A 403 -20.79 4.89 13.77
N ILE A 404 -21.10 4.45 15.00
CA ILE A 404 -20.38 4.86 16.21
C ILE A 404 -18.91 4.45 16.13
N VAL A 405 -18.63 3.20 15.77
CA VAL A 405 -17.25 2.71 15.61
C VAL A 405 -16.51 3.55 14.58
N ALA A 406 -17.12 3.83 13.42
CA ALA A 406 -16.51 4.68 12.40
C ALA A 406 -16.21 6.10 12.92
N ILE A 407 -17.13 6.73 13.66
CA ILE A 407 -16.92 8.07 14.24
C ILE A 407 -15.78 8.06 15.27
N VAL A 408 -15.76 7.08 16.17
CA VAL A 408 -14.70 6.93 17.19
C VAL A 408 -13.34 6.69 16.52
N SER A 409 -13.30 5.88 15.45
CA SER A 409 -12.08 5.65 14.67
C SER A 409 -11.62 6.91 13.93
N VAL A 410 -12.53 7.69 13.34
CA VAL A 410 -12.18 8.99 12.71
C VAL A 410 -11.59 9.94 13.75
N TYR A 411 -12.14 9.99 14.97
CA TYR A 411 -11.58 10.81 16.04
C TYR A 411 -10.15 10.37 16.41
N GLY A 412 -9.91 9.06 16.50
CA GLY A 412 -8.57 8.52 16.73
C GLY A 412 -7.58 8.86 15.61
N ALA A 413 -8.03 8.86 14.36
CA ALA A 413 -7.19 9.15 13.19
C ALA A 413 -6.60 10.57 13.20
N PHE A 414 -7.24 11.54 13.87
CA PHE A 414 -6.66 12.89 14.04
C PHE A 414 -5.41 12.92 14.92
N SER A 415 -5.18 11.89 15.74
CA SER A 415 -3.97 11.74 16.56
C SER A 415 -2.81 11.08 15.82
N LEU A 416 -3.00 10.69 14.55
CA LEU A 416 -1.98 10.03 13.73
C LEU A 416 -0.79 10.97 13.47
N ARG A 417 0.42 10.46 13.69
CA ARG A 417 1.68 11.19 13.46
C ARG A 417 2.44 10.55 12.31
N VAL A 418 3.09 11.36 11.49
CA VAL A 418 4.00 10.89 10.44
C VAL A 418 5.40 10.81 11.04
N ASN A 419 6.05 9.65 10.92
CA ASN A 419 7.42 9.45 11.37
C ASN A 419 8.15 8.51 10.42
N ASN A 420 9.32 8.89 9.94
CA ASN A 420 10.17 8.02 9.12
C ASN A 420 11.62 8.15 9.58
N SER A 421 11.95 7.43 10.66
CA SER A 421 13.31 7.40 11.22
C SER A 421 13.98 6.06 10.90
N PRO A 422 15.21 6.05 10.35
CA PRO A 422 15.99 4.81 10.21
C PRO A 422 16.27 4.11 11.54
N LEU A 423 16.26 4.85 12.65
CA LEU A 423 16.47 4.27 13.98
C LEU A 423 15.30 3.39 14.44
N ASP A 424 14.08 3.70 13.99
CA ASP A 424 12.88 2.90 14.28
C ASP A 424 12.89 1.54 13.57
N TYR A 425 13.90 1.26 12.75
CA TYR A 425 14.07 -0.02 12.05
C TYR A 425 14.73 -1.09 12.91
N PHE A 426 15.14 -0.71 14.12
CA PHE A 426 15.71 -1.62 15.09
C PHE A 426 14.83 -1.70 16.33
N ASP A 427 14.71 -2.91 16.85
CA ASP A 427 14.03 -3.12 18.14
C ASP A 427 14.75 -2.33 19.24
N SER A 428 13.99 -1.87 20.24
CA SER A 428 14.53 -1.12 21.38
C SER A 428 15.64 -1.88 22.14
N GLY A 429 15.62 -3.22 22.08
CA GLY A 429 16.64 -4.09 22.68
C GLY A 429 17.83 -4.42 21.79
N SER A 430 17.91 -3.92 20.55
CA SER A 430 18.98 -4.29 19.61
C SER A 430 20.35 -3.73 20.01
N ASN A 431 21.43 -4.39 19.54
CA ASN A 431 22.80 -3.88 19.74
C ASN A 431 23.01 -2.49 19.11
N VAL A 432 22.32 -2.18 18.00
CA VAL A 432 22.40 -0.86 17.36
C VAL A 432 21.82 0.19 18.30
N THR A 433 20.59 -0.02 18.78
CA THR A 433 19.90 0.90 19.69
C THR A 433 20.65 1.11 21.01
N GLN A 434 21.20 0.03 21.59
CA GLN A 434 22.00 0.13 22.82
C GLN A 434 23.29 0.94 22.61
N ARG A 435 23.98 0.75 21.47
CA ARG A 435 25.18 1.53 21.10
C ARG A 435 24.85 3.00 20.91
N LEU A 436 23.75 3.31 20.21
CA LEU A 436 23.30 4.68 19.97
C LEU A 436 22.95 5.39 21.28
N ASN A 437 22.13 4.76 22.14
CA ASN A 437 21.74 5.33 23.43
C ASN A 437 22.97 5.61 24.31
N ARG A 438 23.90 4.66 24.37
CA ARG A 438 25.13 4.83 25.17
C ARG A 438 26.06 5.91 24.63
N LEU A 439 26.16 6.06 23.31
CA LEU A 439 26.90 7.17 22.70
C LEU A 439 26.28 8.51 23.13
N GLN A 440 24.96 8.62 23.02
CA GLN A 440 24.19 9.84 23.31
C GLN A 440 24.15 10.20 24.80
N GLU A 441 24.28 9.24 25.71
CA GLU A 441 24.39 9.48 27.15
C GLU A 441 25.73 10.13 27.56
N ARG A 442 26.78 9.94 26.76
CA ARG A 442 28.16 10.35 27.11
C ARG A 442 28.70 11.47 26.23
N LEU A 443 28.22 11.58 25.01
CA LEU A 443 28.64 12.55 24.00
C LEU A 443 27.42 13.24 23.40
N VAL A 444 27.66 14.40 22.82
CA VAL A 444 26.68 15.26 22.13
C VAL A 444 26.11 14.51 20.91
N GLY A 445 24.80 14.69 20.66
CA GLY A 445 23.98 13.97 19.68
C GLY A 445 24.64 13.60 18.34
N MET A 446 24.17 12.48 17.79
CA MET A 446 24.76 11.81 16.62
C MET A 446 24.18 12.29 15.30
N GLU A 447 22.92 12.73 15.31
CA GLU A 447 22.26 13.27 14.13
C GLU A 447 22.75 14.70 13.88
N THR A 448 22.95 15.03 12.60
CA THR A 448 23.41 16.36 12.22
C THR A 448 22.53 16.97 11.14
N PHE A 449 22.49 18.30 11.13
CA PHE A 449 22.14 19.08 9.95
C PHE A 449 23.01 20.32 9.88
N SER A 450 23.07 20.93 8.72
CA SER A 450 23.86 22.11 8.44
C SER A 450 22.94 23.29 8.18
N ILE A 451 23.22 24.42 8.83
CA ILE A 451 22.67 25.72 8.44
C ILE A 451 23.77 26.44 7.67
N VAL A 452 23.53 26.71 6.39
CA VAL A 452 24.44 27.45 5.53
C VAL A 452 23.90 28.86 5.39
N LEU A 453 24.76 29.84 5.68
CA LEU A 453 24.50 31.26 5.49
C LEU A 453 25.31 31.72 4.27
N GLY A 454 24.64 32.20 3.24
CA GLY A 454 25.27 32.69 2.01
C GLY A 454 25.02 34.19 1.83
N SER A 455 26.03 34.89 1.32
CA SER A 455 25.92 36.33 0.99
C SER A 455 26.07 36.62 -0.51
N GLY A 456 26.65 35.68 -1.26
CA GLY A 456 27.04 35.88 -2.66
C GLY A 456 28.19 36.89 -2.85
N ILE A 457 28.82 37.36 -1.77
CA ILE A 457 29.90 38.36 -1.79
C ILE A 457 31.14 37.75 -1.15
N GLU A 458 32.25 37.74 -1.88
CA GLU A 458 33.56 37.27 -1.42
C GLU A 458 34.04 38.01 -0.16
N GLY A 459 34.62 37.27 0.79
CA GLY A 459 35.18 37.83 2.01
C GLY A 459 34.16 38.27 3.05
N THR A 460 32.87 37.97 2.87
CA THR A 460 31.81 38.41 3.79
C THR A 460 32.03 37.88 5.20
N PHE A 461 32.30 36.58 5.35
CA PHE A 461 32.49 35.96 6.67
C PHE A 461 33.86 36.23 7.30
N LEU A 462 34.68 37.11 6.71
CA LEU A 462 35.87 37.67 7.35
C LEU A 462 35.58 38.92 8.18
N LYS A 463 34.35 39.44 8.14
CA LYS A 463 33.97 40.63 8.92
C LYS A 463 33.23 40.24 10.19
N VAL A 464 33.57 40.90 11.30
CA VAL A 464 33.05 40.60 12.65
C VAL A 464 31.52 40.67 12.69
N ARG A 465 30.91 41.67 12.04
CA ARG A 465 29.44 41.79 11.95
C ARG A 465 28.75 40.50 11.47
N TYR A 466 29.31 39.78 10.50
CA TYR A 466 28.68 38.56 9.98
C TYR A 466 28.98 37.34 10.86
N LEU A 467 30.10 37.35 11.60
CA LEU A 467 30.35 36.37 12.67
C LEU A 467 29.39 36.57 13.85
N GLU A 468 28.99 37.81 14.16
CA GLU A 468 27.97 38.11 15.16
C GLU A 468 26.59 37.57 14.76
N GLU A 469 26.22 37.64 13.47
CA GLU A 469 24.98 37.02 12.97
C GLU A 469 25.00 35.48 13.14
N ILE A 470 26.15 34.85 12.88
CA ILE A 470 26.34 33.42 13.15
C ILE A 470 26.18 33.14 14.65
N LYS A 471 26.89 33.89 15.51
CA LYS A 471 26.83 33.72 16.97
C LYS A 471 25.41 33.92 17.50
N LYS A 472 24.69 34.93 17.02
CA LYS A 472 23.28 35.18 17.37
C LYS A 472 22.38 33.99 17.08
N LEU A 473 22.59 33.31 15.95
CA LEU A 473 21.87 32.09 15.61
C LEU A 473 22.29 30.92 16.53
N GLN A 474 23.59 30.76 16.81
CA GLN A 474 24.07 29.72 17.72
C GLN A 474 23.55 29.87 19.14
N ASP A 475 23.51 31.09 19.67
CA ASP A 475 22.97 31.39 21.01
C ASP A 475 21.49 31.04 21.10
N TYR A 476 20.72 31.31 20.05
CA TYR A 476 19.33 30.85 19.94
C TYR A 476 19.23 29.32 19.92
N LEU A 477 20.05 28.64 19.11
CA LEU A 477 20.05 27.17 19.03
C LEU A 477 20.34 26.55 20.41
N ALA A 478 21.32 27.09 21.15
CA ALA A 478 21.68 26.62 22.49
C ALA A 478 20.53 26.81 23.51
N GLN A 479 19.72 27.86 23.38
CA GLN A 479 18.58 28.14 24.28
C GLN A 479 17.29 27.42 23.85
N SER A 480 17.23 26.91 22.61
CA SER A 480 16.00 26.34 22.03
C SER A 480 15.57 25.00 22.65
N GLY A 481 16.49 24.27 23.28
CA GLY A 481 16.25 22.91 23.78
C GLY A 481 16.19 21.82 22.70
N TRP A 482 16.34 22.18 21.42
CA TRP A 482 16.33 21.23 20.29
C TRP A 482 17.72 20.71 19.91
N VAL A 483 18.77 21.46 20.26
CA VAL A 483 20.13 21.28 19.78
C VAL A 483 21.03 21.00 20.97
N ASP A 484 21.88 19.96 20.87
CA ASP A 484 22.87 19.68 21.90
C ASP A 484 24.08 20.58 21.74
N LYS A 485 24.54 20.77 20.49
CA LYS A 485 25.68 21.64 20.16
C LYS A 485 25.62 22.16 18.73
N SER A 486 26.19 23.34 18.53
CA SER A 486 26.48 23.87 17.19
C SER A 486 27.97 24.21 17.08
N LEU A 487 28.53 24.06 15.89
CA LEU A 487 29.91 24.41 15.57
C LEU A 487 29.92 25.27 14.31
N SER A 488 30.66 26.38 14.34
CA SER A 488 30.74 27.30 13.21
C SER A 488 32.13 27.89 13.02
N PHE A 489 32.30 28.62 11.92
CA PHE A 489 33.48 29.45 11.70
C PHE A 489 33.65 30.52 12.79
N ALA A 490 32.57 31.04 13.38
CA ALA A 490 32.62 32.01 14.47
C ALA A 490 33.26 31.41 15.75
N ASP A 491 32.95 30.14 16.09
CA ASP A 491 33.58 29.45 17.22
C ASP A 491 35.08 29.26 16.99
N PHE A 492 35.46 28.96 15.75
CA PHE A 492 36.86 28.78 15.38
C PHE A 492 37.63 30.10 15.49
N ILE A 493 37.07 31.21 14.99
CA ILE A 493 37.68 32.53 15.14
C ILE A 493 37.76 32.95 16.62
N ALA A 494 36.72 32.69 17.41
CA ALA A 494 36.73 32.98 18.84
C ALA A 494 37.78 32.17 19.62
N LEU A 495 37.97 30.89 19.25
CA LEU A 495 39.03 30.05 19.82
C LEU A 495 40.42 30.63 19.53
N ILE A 496 40.66 31.12 18.31
CA ILE A 496 41.95 31.69 17.93
C ILE A 496 42.18 33.02 18.63
N ASN A 497 41.15 33.86 18.71
CA ASN A 497 41.21 35.09 19.47
C ASN A 497 41.65 34.86 20.91
N ASN A 498 41.04 33.87 21.59
CA ASN A 498 41.40 33.50 22.95
C ASN A 498 42.86 33.00 23.08
N VAL A 499 43.35 32.21 22.13
CA VAL A 499 44.75 31.75 22.10
C VAL A 499 45.73 32.90 21.85
N MET A 500 45.36 33.85 20.98
CA MET A 500 46.21 35.00 20.64
C MET A 500 46.28 36.04 21.77
N GLU A 501 45.19 36.19 22.53
CA GLU A 501 45.11 37.07 23.72
C GLU A 501 45.65 36.40 25.00
N GLU A 502 46.11 35.15 24.91
CA GLU A 502 46.61 34.33 26.03
C GLU A 502 45.65 34.25 27.22
N ASP A 503 44.35 34.32 26.97
CA ASP A 503 43.35 34.34 28.04
C ASP A 503 42.99 32.93 28.53
N THR A 504 43.10 32.75 29.84
CA THR A 504 42.85 31.49 30.55
C THR A 504 41.49 31.45 31.25
N SER A 505 40.66 32.50 31.08
CA SER A 505 39.33 32.60 31.69
C SER A 505 38.36 31.49 31.26
N GLY A 506 38.56 30.94 30.05
CA GLY A 506 37.78 29.84 29.49
C GLY A 506 36.55 30.27 28.69
N ASP A 507 36.17 31.54 28.71
CA ASP A 507 35.08 32.08 27.89
C ASP A 507 35.60 32.46 26.50
N LEU A 508 34.88 32.06 25.45
CA LEU A 508 35.24 32.39 24.06
C LEU A 508 34.45 33.60 23.55
N TRP A 509 35.16 34.61 23.04
CA TRP A 509 34.56 35.80 22.43
C TRP A 509 35.13 36.09 21.04
N LEU A 510 34.35 36.83 20.25
CA LEU A 510 34.75 37.25 18.91
C LEU A 510 35.74 38.42 18.96
N PRO A 511 36.61 38.57 17.95
CA PRO A 511 37.56 39.69 17.88
C PRO A 511 36.85 41.05 17.78
N GLU A 512 37.51 42.10 18.25
CA GLU A 512 36.93 43.46 18.26
C GLU A 512 36.88 44.11 16.86
N SER A 513 37.71 43.65 15.91
CA SER A 513 37.82 44.26 14.59
C SER A 513 38.05 43.27 13.45
N ASP A 514 37.60 43.65 12.25
CA ASP A 514 37.83 42.90 11.01
C ASP A 514 39.33 42.70 10.72
N ALA A 515 40.19 43.62 11.18
CA ALA A 515 41.63 43.52 11.01
C ALA A 515 42.22 42.34 11.78
N ASN A 516 41.74 42.06 13.00
CA ASN A 516 42.16 40.89 13.78
C ASN A 516 41.78 39.59 13.06
N VAL A 517 40.57 39.51 12.49
CA VAL A 517 40.13 38.33 11.72
C VAL A 517 41.05 38.09 10.52
N GLN A 518 41.41 39.14 9.79
CA GLN A 518 42.34 39.04 8.65
C GLN A 518 43.75 38.61 9.08
N GLU A 519 44.25 39.14 10.20
CA GLU A 519 45.53 38.74 10.77
C GLU A 519 45.54 37.25 11.14
N TYR A 520 44.47 36.76 11.78
CA TYR A 520 44.35 35.34 12.12
C TYR A 520 44.38 34.45 10.87
N MET A 521 43.79 34.88 9.76
CA MET A 521 43.81 34.12 8.50
C MET A 521 45.21 33.99 7.90
N LEU A 522 46.20 34.79 8.30
CA LEU A 522 47.59 34.62 7.84
C LEU A 522 48.25 33.36 8.39
N PHE A 523 47.82 32.89 9.56
CA PHE A 523 48.41 31.74 10.24
C PHE A 523 47.68 30.42 9.95
N ILE A 524 46.58 30.48 9.22
CA ILE A 524 45.64 29.37 9.07
C ILE A 524 45.48 29.03 7.60
N LYS A 525 45.64 27.75 7.28
CA LYS A 525 45.32 27.26 5.94
C LYS A 525 43.83 27.04 5.82
N HIS A 526 43.26 27.40 4.67
CA HIS A 526 41.85 27.15 4.40
C HIS A 526 41.45 25.68 4.62
N GLU A 527 42.34 24.72 4.34
CA GLU A 527 42.13 23.30 4.63
C GLU A 527 41.69 23.00 6.07
N GLN A 528 42.12 23.81 7.05
CA GLN A 528 41.78 23.65 8.47
C GLN A 528 40.36 24.13 8.80
N VAL A 529 39.76 24.97 7.95
CA VAL A 529 38.44 25.59 8.17
C VAL A 529 37.44 25.26 7.05
N ARG A 530 37.85 24.46 6.06
CA ARG A 530 37.01 24.04 4.93
C ARG A 530 35.67 23.47 5.38
N GLY A 531 35.64 22.77 6.51
CA GLY A 531 34.41 22.24 7.12
C GLY A 531 33.38 23.29 7.57
N LEU A 532 33.76 24.56 7.67
CA LEU A 532 33.02 25.63 8.33
C LEU A 532 32.79 26.86 7.44
N VAL A 533 33.64 27.10 6.43
CA VAL A 533 33.58 28.28 5.55
C VAL A 533 34.00 27.92 4.12
N SER A 534 33.42 28.58 3.12
CA SER A 534 33.79 28.40 1.71
C SER A 534 35.17 28.97 1.39
N ALA A 535 35.78 28.54 0.27
CA ALA A 535 37.12 28.97 -0.13
C ALA A 535 37.25 30.49 -0.36
N ASP A 536 36.16 31.14 -0.76
CA ASP A 536 36.04 32.58 -1.00
C ASP A 536 35.42 33.33 0.20
N PHE A 537 35.13 32.65 1.31
CA PHE A 537 34.50 33.21 2.50
C PHE A 537 33.15 33.91 2.25
N SER A 538 32.44 33.54 1.17
CA SER A 538 31.10 34.06 0.84
C SER A 538 29.96 33.27 1.48
N GLU A 539 30.25 32.03 1.90
CA GLU A 539 29.33 31.12 2.61
C GLU A 539 29.96 30.59 3.91
N ALA A 540 29.15 30.51 4.98
CA ALA A 540 29.54 29.90 6.24
C ALA A 540 28.55 28.82 6.67
N ARG A 541 29.07 27.75 7.26
CA ARG A 541 28.31 26.60 7.75
C ARG A 541 28.29 26.59 9.27
N ILE A 542 27.10 26.43 9.82
CA ILE A 542 26.87 26.01 11.19
C ILE A 542 26.50 24.53 11.16
N LEU A 543 27.40 23.69 11.64
CA LEU A 543 27.13 22.26 11.84
C LEU A 543 26.36 22.10 13.16
N VAL A 544 25.14 21.60 13.09
CA VAL A 544 24.25 21.42 14.24
C VAL A 544 24.16 19.95 14.58
N ARG A 545 24.43 19.60 15.84
CA ARG A 545 24.26 18.27 16.43
C ARG A 545 23.04 18.24 17.32
N HIS A 546 22.18 17.24 17.14
CA HIS A 546 20.93 17.16 17.88
C HIS A 546 20.55 15.73 18.29
N PRO A 547 19.71 15.59 19.33
CA PRO A 547 19.23 14.29 19.81
C PRO A 547 17.94 13.83 19.10
N ILE A 548 17.37 14.68 18.22
CA ILE A 548 16.05 14.46 17.62
C ILE A 548 16.06 13.27 16.65
N GLY A 549 15.49 12.14 17.06
CA GLY A 549 15.36 10.95 16.21
C GLY A 549 14.05 10.89 15.40
N SER A 550 13.03 11.69 15.72
CA SER A 550 11.73 11.65 15.04
C SER A 550 11.54 12.76 14.01
N SER A 551 11.01 12.42 12.83
CA SER A 551 10.77 13.38 11.73
C SER A 551 9.78 14.47 12.16
N TRP A 552 8.74 14.12 12.92
CA TRP A 552 7.76 15.09 13.41
C TRP A 552 8.36 16.14 14.36
N GLN A 553 9.21 15.74 15.31
CA GLN A 553 9.92 16.69 16.18
C GLN A 553 10.91 17.54 15.39
N LEU A 554 11.66 16.94 14.46
CA LEU A 554 12.60 17.67 13.62
C LEU A 554 11.88 18.74 12.77
N LYS A 555 10.71 18.41 12.21
CA LYS A 555 9.86 19.37 11.50
C LYS A 555 9.37 20.52 12.39
N GLN A 556 9.16 20.28 13.69
CA GLN A 556 8.84 21.34 14.63
C GLN A 556 10.08 22.23 14.89
N ALA A 557 11.22 21.64 15.23
CA ALA A 557 12.47 22.36 15.45
C ALA A 557 12.85 23.23 14.24
N LEU A 558 12.79 22.67 13.03
CA LEU A 558 13.09 23.40 11.79
C LEU A 558 12.11 24.57 11.53
N ARG A 559 10.85 24.47 11.95
CA ARG A 559 9.89 25.58 11.84
C ARG A 559 10.23 26.72 12.80
N GLU A 560 10.64 26.39 14.02
CA GLU A 560 11.05 27.38 15.02
C GLU A 560 12.37 28.06 14.63
N ILE A 561 13.35 27.29 14.14
CA ILE A 561 14.61 27.83 13.63
C ILE A 561 14.37 28.77 12.44
N ARG A 562 13.56 28.36 11.46
CA ARG A 562 13.22 29.23 10.30
C ARG A 562 12.50 30.51 10.74
N ALA A 563 11.55 30.40 11.67
CA ALA A 563 10.83 31.56 12.18
C ALA A 563 11.76 32.56 12.90
N PHE A 564 12.83 32.07 13.54
CA PHE A 564 13.86 32.92 14.12
C PHE A 564 14.73 33.57 13.03
N THR A 565 15.25 32.78 12.08
CA THR A 565 16.13 33.29 11.02
C THR A 565 15.44 34.38 10.20
N ASP A 566 14.18 34.17 9.82
CA ASP A 566 13.40 35.12 9.01
C ASP A 566 13.12 36.45 9.74
N ARG A 567 13.21 36.49 11.07
CA ARG A 567 12.89 37.66 11.89
C ARG A 567 14.11 38.39 12.44
N GLN A 568 15.19 37.65 12.72
CA GLN A 568 16.29 38.11 13.56
C GLN A 568 17.64 38.12 12.84
N ILE A 569 17.79 37.41 11.73
CA ILE A 569 19.04 37.40 10.96
C ILE A 569 18.96 38.45 9.84
N ASP A 570 20.09 39.03 9.48
CA ASP A 570 20.19 40.00 8.38
C ASP A 570 19.49 39.49 7.10
N PRO A 571 18.47 40.21 6.57
CA PRO A 571 17.77 39.82 5.34
C PRO A 571 18.66 39.72 4.09
N GLY A 572 19.86 40.30 4.12
CA GLY A 572 20.86 40.18 3.05
C GLY A 572 21.60 38.83 3.05
N LEU A 573 21.44 38.00 4.07
CA LEU A 573 21.98 36.64 4.13
C LEU A 573 20.93 35.61 3.73
N GLU A 574 21.25 34.77 2.74
CA GLU A 574 20.45 33.61 2.40
C GLU A 574 20.72 32.48 3.40
N VAL A 575 19.75 32.18 4.27
CA VAL A 575 19.87 31.10 5.26
C VAL A 575 19.17 29.84 4.76
N ARG A 576 19.93 28.76 4.55
CA ARG A 576 19.41 27.47 4.09
C ARG A 576 19.80 26.36 5.05
N ILE A 577 18.81 25.52 5.37
CA ILE A 577 19.03 24.34 6.23
C ILE A 577 19.02 23.08 5.38
N THR A 578 20.06 22.26 5.50
CA THR A 578 20.28 21.03 4.73
C THR A 578 20.90 19.93 5.60
N GLY A 579 20.90 18.69 5.14
CA GLY A 579 21.39 17.53 5.87
C GLY A 579 20.57 16.28 5.58
N GLU A 580 21.15 15.09 5.76
CA GLU A 580 20.47 13.82 5.52
C GLU A 580 19.17 13.69 6.34
N SER A 581 19.20 14.10 7.61
CA SER A 581 18.03 14.13 8.51
C SER A 581 16.88 15.00 7.98
N ILE A 582 17.21 16.10 7.29
CA ILE A 582 16.24 17.03 6.69
C ILE A 582 15.63 16.44 5.42
N LEU A 583 16.46 15.82 4.58
CA LEU A 583 16.00 15.16 3.36
C LEU A 583 15.10 13.96 3.71
N THR A 584 15.45 13.19 4.73
CA THR A 584 14.63 12.10 5.28
C THR A 584 13.29 12.60 5.80
N ASN A 585 13.27 13.73 6.52
CA ASN A 585 12.02 14.35 6.99
C ASN A 585 11.13 14.83 5.82
N ARG A 586 11.72 15.38 4.76
CA ARG A 586 10.97 15.75 3.54
C ARG A 586 10.39 14.53 2.83
N ALA A 587 11.14 13.44 2.76
CA ALA A 587 10.64 12.17 2.24
C ALA A 587 9.42 11.68 3.02
N ALA A 588 9.45 11.79 4.36
CA ALA A 588 8.29 11.44 5.20
C ALA A 588 7.02 12.25 4.84
N ASP A 589 7.18 13.57 4.64
CA ASP A 589 6.07 14.45 4.24
C ASP A 589 5.55 14.12 2.83
N ALA A 590 6.44 13.95 1.86
CA ALA A 590 6.09 13.59 0.49
C ALA A 590 5.34 12.25 0.44
N MET A 591 5.81 11.25 1.19
CA MET A 591 5.17 9.95 1.33
C MET A 591 3.74 10.06 1.86
N ALA A 592 3.52 10.81 2.94
CA ALA A 592 2.19 10.95 3.54
C ALA A 592 1.18 11.56 2.56
N ILE A 593 1.60 12.59 1.81
CA ILE A 593 0.77 13.25 0.79
C ILE A 593 0.51 12.29 -0.39
N ALA A 594 1.54 11.62 -0.89
CA ALA A 594 1.41 10.66 -1.97
C ALA A 594 0.48 9.50 -1.60
N GLN A 595 0.54 9.03 -0.35
CA GLN A 595 -0.32 7.97 0.16
C GLN A 595 -1.79 8.40 0.22
N ALA A 596 -2.07 9.63 0.66
CA ALA A 596 -3.43 10.17 0.64
C ALA A 596 -3.97 10.26 -0.81
N LYS A 597 -3.14 10.70 -1.76
CA LYS A 597 -3.50 10.74 -3.19
C LYS A 597 -3.78 9.35 -3.75
N SER A 598 -2.93 8.35 -3.45
CA SER A 598 -3.11 6.94 -3.83
C SER A 598 -4.44 6.39 -3.32
N LEU A 599 -4.77 6.63 -2.04
CA LEU A 599 -6.02 6.15 -1.45
C LEU A 599 -7.25 6.77 -2.13
N VAL A 600 -7.24 8.08 -2.37
CA VAL A 600 -8.34 8.77 -3.09
C VAL A 600 -8.48 8.25 -4.52
N LEU A 601 -7.36 8.08 -5.23
CA LEU A 601 -7.35 7.52 -6.58
C LEU A 601 -7.96 6.11 -6.59
N MET A 602 -7.59 5.25 -5.64
CA MET A 602 -8.12 3.90 -5.54
C MET A 602 -9.62 3.88 -5.25
N ILE A 603 -10.10 4.71 -4.33
CA ILE A 603 -11.54 4.86 -4.06
C ILE A 603 -12.31 5.23 -5.34
N LEU A 604 -11.77 6.18 -6.12
CA LEU A 604 -12.36 6.60 -7.39
C LEU A 604 -12.37 5.48 -8.43
N VAL A 605 -11.25 4.77 -8.59
CA VAL A 605 -11.10 3.65 -9.53
C VAL A 605 -12.09 2.53 -9.19
N ILE A 606 -12.16 2.11 -7.92
CA ILE A 606 -13.08 1.08 -7.44
C ILE A 606 -14.53 1.51 -7.69
N PHE A 607 -14.87 2.76 -7.37
CA PHE A 607 -16.19 3.32 -7.61
C PHE A 607 -16.59 3.23 -9.08
N ILE A 608 -15.70 3.65 -9.98
CA ILE A 608 -15.95 3.64 -11.42
C ILE A 608 -16.10 2.20 -11.92
N ILE A 609 -15.17 1.31 -11.59
CA ILE A 609 -15.19 -0.09 -12.05
C ILE A 609 -16.50 -0.77 -11.64
N ILE A 610 -16.89 -0.67 -10.36
CA ILE A 610 -18.08 -1.35 -9.84
C ILE A 610 -19.37 -0.67 -10.35
N SER A 611 -19.39 0.65 -10.45
CA SER A 611 -20.55 1.38 -11.00
C SER A 611 -20.80 1.03 -12.47
N VAL A 612 -19.74 0.92 -13.26
CA VAL A 612 -19.82 0.50 -14.66
C VAL A 612 -20.22 -0.97 -14.75
N LEU A 613 -19.60 -1.84 -13.94
CA LEU A 613 -19.90 -3.28 -13.91
C LEU A 613 -21.38 -3.57 -13.68
N PHE A 614 -22.00 -2.90 -12.71
CA PHE A 614 -23.41 -3.10 -12.35
C PHE A 614 -24.36 -2.05 -12.95
N VAL A 615 -23.86 -1.19 -13.84
CA VAL A 615 -24.63 -0.09 -14.47
C VAL A 615 -25.46 0.70 -13.43
N ASN A 616 -24.88 0.88 -12.23
CA ASN A 616 -25.57 1.41 -11.06
C ASN A 616 -24.58 2.05 -10.08
N MET A 617 -24.63 3.38 -9.94
CA MET A 617 -23.78 4.13 -9.02
C MET A 617 -23.97 3.73 -7.55
N ARG A 618 -25.18 3.27 -7.17
CA ARG A 618 -25.42 2.80 -5.79
C ARG A 618 -24.60 1.55 -5.48
N ALA A 619 -24.39 0.67 -6.47
CA ALA A 619 -23.55 -0.52 -6.33
C ALA A 619 -22.09 -0.12 -6.04
N GLY A 620 -21.57 0.89 -6.76
CA GLY A 620 -20.26 1.47 -6.48
C GLY A 620 -20.16 2.06 -5.07
N LEU A 621 -21.19 2.78 -4.60
CA LEU A 621 -21.22 3.31 -3.23
C LEU A 621 -21.25 2.21 -2.17
N VAL A 622 -21.99 1.13 -2.39
CA VAL A 622 -21.99 -0.04 -1.48
C VAL A 622 -20.58 -0.58 -1.32
N ALA A 623 -19.88 -0.78 -2.44
CA ALA A 623 -18.51 -1.29 -2.39
C ALA A 623 -17.54 -0.32 -1.69
N ILE A 624 -17.63 0.99 -1.94
CA ILE A 624 -16.79 1.96 -1.19
C ILE A 624 -17.09 1.88 0.30
N ILE A 625 -18.36 1.94 0.71
CA ILE A 625 -18.72 2.00 2.13
C ILE A 625 -18.25 0.74 2.87
N THR A 626 -18.44 -0.45 2.28
CA THR A 626 -17.97 -1.69 2.89
C THR A 626 -16.44 -1.72 3.01
N ASN A 627 -15.72 -1.33 1.96
CA ASN A 627 -14.26 -1.48 1.92
C ASN A 627 -13.51 -0.34 2.62
N LEU A 628 -14.12 0.83 2.77
CA LEU A 628 -13.54 1.97 3.49
C LEU A 628 -13.68 1.82 5.00
N PHE A 629 -14.69 1.09 5.49
CA PHE A 629 -14.90 0.90 6.93
C PHE A 629 -13.68 0.27 7.65
N PRO A 630 -13.10 -0.84 7.17
CA PRO A 630 -11.85 -1.38 7.74
C PRO A 630 -10.68 -0.39 7.73
N ILE A 631 -10.57 0.46 6.69
CA ILE A 631 -9.50 1.45 6.55
C ILE A 631 -9.68 2.62 7.53
N ILE A 632 -10.91 3.05 7.78
CA ILE A 632 -11.20 4.05 8.81
C ILE A 632 -10.82 3.50 10.19
N VAL A 633 -11.18 2.24 10.48
CA VAL A 633 -10.81 1.58 11.74
C VAL A 633 -9.29 1.44 11.86
N LEU A 634 -8.59 1.10 10.77
CA LEU A 634 -7.12 1.05 10.71
C LEU A 634 -6.48 2.36 11.21
N PHE A 635 -6.84 3.50 10.60
CA PHE A 635 -6.26 4.79 11.00
C PHE A 635 -6.64 5.19 12.42
N GLY A 636 -7.85 4.84 12.87
CA GLY A 636 -8.27 5.05 14.25
C GLY A 636 -7.44 4.25 15.26
N VAL A 637 -7.22 2.96 14.99
CA VAL A 637 -6.38 2.09 15.82
C VAL A 637 -4.95 2.60 15.84
N MET A 638 -4.38 2.99 14.70
CA MET A 638 -3.04 3.57 14.64
C MET A 638 -2.91 4.83 15.50
N GLY A 639 -3.88 5.73 15.41
CA GLY A 639 -3.89 6.96 16.21
C GLY A 639 -4.02 6.73 17.72
N TYR A 640 -4.88 5.79 18.16
CA TYR A 640 -5.01 5.45 19.59
C TYR A 640 -3.83 4.63 20.14
N ALA A 641 -3.25 3.74 19.34
CA ALA A 641 -2.10 2.93 19.71
C ALA A 641 -0.77 3.70 19.60
N GLY A 642 -0.78 4.92 19.05
CA GLY A 642 0.42 5.72 18.81
C GLY A 642 1.34 5.13 17.73
N ILE A 643 0.81 4.29 16.83
CA ILE A 643 1.57 3.70 15.73
C ILE A 643 1.72 4.78 14.64
N PRO A 644 2.96 5.24 14.34
CA PRO A 644 3.17 6.30 13.38
C PRO A 644 2.93 5.83 11.94
N LEU A 645 2.56 6.78 11.09
CA LEU A 645 2.58 6.61 9.64
C LEU A 645 4.03 6.70 9.14
N ASN A 646 4.58 5.55 8.76
CA ASN A 646 5.95 5.35 8.26
C ASN A 646 5.91 4.61 6.90
N THR A 647 7.07 4.33 6.32
CA THR A 647 7.17 3.68 4.99
C THR A 647 6.41 2.35 4.89
N GLY A 648 6.43 1.52 5.95
CA GLY A 648 5.69 0.26 5.96
C GLY A 648 4.18 0.43 6.16
N THR A 649 3.79 1.19 7.19
CA THR A 649 2.37 1.38 7.57
C THR A 649 1.59 2.23 6.59
N ALA A 650 2.25 3.15 5.88
CA ALA A 650 1.62 3.98 4.87
C ALA A 650 0.96 3.15 3.76
N MET A 651 1.63 2.09 3.31
CA MET A 651 1.14 1.23 2.23
C MET A 651 -0.09 0.40 2.62
N VAL A 652 -0.27 0.09 3.91
CA VAL A 652 -1.33 -0.82 4.40
C VAL A 652 -2.71 -0.39 3.90
N ALA A 653 -3.02 0.91 3.93
CA ALA A 653 -4.33 1.40 3.56
C ALA A 653 -4.65 1.20 2.07
N ALA A 654 -3.73 1.54 1.17
CA ALA A 654 -3.93 1.39 -0.28
C ALA A 654 -3.94 -0.08 -0.71
N ILE A 655 -3.00 -0.88 -0.19
CA ILE A 655 -2.91 -2.31 -0.47
C ILE A 655 -4.16 -3.03 0.02
N SER A 656 -4.51 -2.82 1.29
CA SER A 656 -5.66 -3.49 1.88
C SER A 656 -6.95 -3.09 1.17
N LEU A 657 -7.11 -1.83 0.75
CA LEU A 657 -8.28 -1.42 -0.03
C LEU A 657 -8.37 -2.20 -1.36
N GLY A 658 -7.24 -2.40 -2.05
CA GLY A 658 -7.19 -3.21 -3.28
C GLY A 658 -7.61 -4.67 -3.04
N ILE A 659 -7.13 -5.28 -1.95
CA ILE A 659 -7.43 -6.67 -1.58
C ILE A 659 -8.88 -6.82 -1.08
N CYS A 660 -9.40 -5.91 -0.24
CA CYS A 660 -10.71 -6.05 0.39
C CYS A 660 -11.88 -6.00 -0.60
N VAL A 661 -11.70 -5.25 -1.70
CA VAL A 661 -12.72 -5.11 -2.75
C VAL A 661 -13.08 -6.45 -3.38
N ASP A 662 -12.13 -7.38 -3.44
CA ASP A 662 -12.30 -8.75 -3.93
C ASP A 662 -13.51 -9.44 -3.28
N HIS A 663 -13.54 -9.50 -1.94
CA HIS A 663 -14.61 -10.14 -1.18
C HIS A 663 -15.98 -9.55 -1.52
N THR A 664 -16.07 -8.22 -1.59
CA THR A 664 -17.32 -7.53 -1.94
C THR A 664 -17.74 -7.80 -3.38
N MET A 665 -16.79 -7.91 -4.30
CA MET A 665 -17.06 -8.15 -5.71
C MET A 665 -17.57 -9.57 -5.94
N HIS A 666 -16.93 -10.60 -5.37
CA HIS A 666 -17.41 -11.98 -5.40
C HIS A 666 -18.83 -12.10 -4.81
N PHE A 667 -19.05 -11.48 -3.64
CA PHE A 667 -20.36 -11.44 -3.01
C PHE A 667 -21.42 -10.80 -3.92
N MET A 668 -21.13 -9.63 -4.50
CA MET A 668 -22.07 -8.90 -5.37
C MET A 668 -22.38 -9.64 -6.67
N VAL A 669 -21.37 -10.25 -7.31
CA VAL A 669 -21.56 -11.05 -8.53
C VAL A 669 -22.42 -12.29 -8.25
N ARG A 670 -22.21 -12.95 -7.09
CA ARG A 670 -23.03 -14.10 -6.69
C ARG A 670 -24.46 -13.70 -6.35
N TYR A 671 -24.63 -12.63 -5.58
CA TYR A 671 -25.94 -12.06 -5.25
C TYR A 671 -26.70 -11.73 -6.53
N HIS A 672 -26.05 -11.06 -7.49
CA HIS A 672 -26.63 -10.79 -8.80
C HIS A 672 -27.15 -12.07 -9.48
N ARG A 673 -26.35 -13.14 -9.54
CA ARG A 673 -26.75 -14.42 -10.14
C ARG A 673 -27.98 -15.03 -9.45
N LYS A 674 -28.05 -14.95 -8.11
CA LYS A 674 -29.16 -15.48 -7.31
C LYS A 674 -30.44 -14.63 -7.41
N THR A 675 -30.32 -13.32 -7.60
CA THR A 675 -31.49 -12.44 -7.86
C THR A 675 -32.10 -12.60 -9.26
N HIS A 676 -31.41 -13.28 -10.17
CA HIS A 676 -32.00 -13.69 -11.46
C HIS A 676 -32.82 -14.97 -11.33
N SER A 677 -32.45 -15.89 -10.44
CA SER A 677 -33.19 -17.15 -10.22
C SER A 677 -34.36 -17.00 -9.24
N HIS A 678 -34.31 -16.03 -8.31
CA HIS A 678 -35.32 -15.80 -7.29
C HIS A 678 -35.88 -14.36 -7.33
N GLN A 679 -37.19 -14.20 -7.10
CA GLN A 679 -37.84 -12.88 -6.96
C GLN A 679 -37.76 -12.29 -5.54
N ASP A 680 -37.13 -13.01 -4.60
CA ASP A 680 -36.95 -12.60 -3.19
C ASP A 680 -35.47 -12.28 -2.92
N GLU A 681 -35.17 -11.00 -2.67
CA GLU A 681 -33.81 -10.55 -2.33
C GLU A 681 -33.27 -11.15 -1.04
N GLY A 682 -34.14 -11.38 -0.05
CA GLY A 682 -33.76 -11.94 1.24
C GLY A 682 -33.30 -13.39 1.09
N LEU A 683 -34.04 -14.17 0.30
CA LEU A 683 -33.67 -15.54 -0.05
C LEU A 683 -32.38 -15.57 -0.89
N ALA A 684 -32.27 -14.68 -1.89
CA ALA A 684 -31.06 -14.57 -2.70
C ALA A 684 -29.82 -14.20 -1.87
N LEU A 685 -29.95 -13.32 -0.88
CA LEU A 685 -28.89 -13.00 0.08
C LEU A 685 -28.52 -14.21 0.96
N ALA A 686 -29.51 -14.94 1.48
CA ALA A 686 -29.28 -16.12 2.30
C ALA A 686 -28.49 -17.20 1.54
N GLU A 687 -28.89 -17.51 0.30
CA GLU A 687 -28.16 -18.45 -0.55
C GLU A 687 -26.77 -17.95 -0.96
N THR A 688 -26.62 -16.63 -1.16
CA THR A 688 -25.31 -16.04 -1.45
C THR A 688 -24.37 -16.24 -0.29
N ILE A 689 -24.83 -16.02 0.94
CA ILE A 689 -24.03 -16.20 2.15
C ILE A 689 -23.65 -17.66 2.33
N ASP A 690 -24.57 -18.59 2.09
CA ASP A 690 -24.28 -20.02 2.20
C ASP A 690 -23.15 -20.43 1.25
N GLN A 691 -23.23 -20.02 -0.03
CA GLN A 691 -22.24 -20.38 -1.05
C GLN A 691 -20.92 -19.63 -0.94
N GLU A 692 -20.93 -18.34 -0.60
CA GLU A 692 -19.71 -17.51 -0.53
C GLU A 692 -19.02 -17.55 0.84
N SER A 693 -19.67 -18.11 1.87
CA SER A 693 -19.07 -18.23 3.21
C SER A 693 -17.74 -18.98 3.21
N ILE A 694 -17.66 -20.11 2.51
CA ILE A 694 -16.44 -20.94 2.47
C ILE A 694 -15.29 -20.19 1.77
N PRO A 695 -15.39 -19.75 0.51
CA PRO A 695 -14.27 -19.12 -0.17
C PRO A 695 -13.85 -17.79 0.48
N ILE A 696 -14.79 -16.92 0.86
CA ILE A 696 -14.46 -15.62 1.46
C ILE A 696 -13.81 -15.81 2.84
N MET A 697 -14.35 -16.68 3.70
CA MET A 697 -13.74 -16.91 5.02
C MET A 697 -12.39 -17.61 4.90
N ALA A 698 -12.26 -18.62 4.05
CA ALA A 698 -10.99 -19.32 3.83
C ALA A 698 -9.91 -18.36 3.33
N ALA A 699 -10.22 -17.54 2.32
CA ALA A 699 -9.29 -16.53 1.79
C ALA A 699 -8.94 -15.49 2.86
N SER A 700 -9.92 -14.90 3.53
CA SER A 700 -9.68 -13.87 4.56
C SER A 700 -8.83 -14.37 5.73
N ILE A 701 -9.08 -15.60 6.21
CA ILE A 701 -8.34 -16.20 7.32
C ILE A 701 -6.93 -16.59 6.87
N ALA A 702 -6.79 -17.14 5.66
CA ALA A 702 -5.48 -17.43 5.06
C ALA A 702 -4.64 -16.17 4.86
N LEU A 703 -5.24 -15.09 4.35
CA LEU A 703 -4.58 -13.79 4.22
C LEU A 703 -4.20 -13.23 5.59
N ALA A 704 -5.08 -13.30 6.58
CA ALA A 704 -4.79 -12.79 7.92
C ALA A 704 -3.62 -13.54 8.58
N PHE A 705 -3.63 -14.88 8.57
CA PHE A 705 -2.51 -15.67 9.12
C PHE A 705 -1.25 -15.54 8.26
N GLY A 706 -1.38 -15.46 6.94
CA GLY A 706 -0.28 -15.21 6.02
C GLY A 706 0.39 -13.86 6.28
N PHE A 707 -0.37 -12.77 6.40
CA PHE A 707 0.22 -11.49 6.82
C PHE A 707 0.82 -11.59 8.22
N ALA A 708 0.20 -12.32 9.16
CA ALA A 708 0.75 -12.49 10.50
C ALA A 708 2.11 -13.22 10.53
N THR A 709 2.47 -14.05 9.54
CA THR A 709 3.82 -14.65 9.49
C THR A 709 4.90 -13.60 9.25
N LEU A 710 4.59 -12.54 8.50
CA LEU A 710 5.50 -11.41 8.29
C LEU A 710 5.76 -10.64 9.59
N ALA A 711 4.94 -10.80 10.63
CA ALA A 711 5.17 -10.18 11.94
C ALA A 711 6.36 -10.79 12.69
N MET A 712 6.91 -11.90 12.21
CA MET A 712 8.17 -12.48 12.70
C MET A 712 9.41 -11.78 12.11
N SER A 713 9.23 -10.79 11.24
CA SER A 713 10.33 -9.99 10.69
C SER A 713 11.12 -9.30 11.78
N SER A 714 12.43 -9.28 11.60
CA SER A 714 13.35 -8.50 12.43
C SER A 714 13.32 -7.00 12.11
N PHE A 715 12.42 -6.55 11.24
CA PHE A 715 12.29 -5.17 10.79
C PHE A 715 10.92 -4.59 11.23
N PRO A 716 10.87 -3.71 12.25
CA PRO A 716 9.61 -3.23 12.84
C PRO A 716 8.60 -2.63 11.85
N PRO A 717 8.97 -1.85 10.81
CA PRO A 717 7.99 -1.39 9.82
C PRO A 717 7.29 -2.54 9.06
N VAL A 718 7.98 -3.65 8.81
CA VAL A 718 7.38 -4.86 8.20
C VAL A 718 6.46 -5.54 9.22
N VAL A 719 6.84 -5.59 10.50
CA VAL A 719 5.97 -6.12 11.57
C VAL A 719 4.67 -5.32 11.71
N HIS A 720 4.75 -3.99 11.71
CA HIS A 720 3.55 -3.16 11.75
C HIS A 720 2.71 -3.33 10.48
N PHE A 721 3.34 -3.36 9.30
CA PHE A 721 2.65 -3.66 8.05
C PHE A 721 1.89 -5.00 8.12
N ALA A 722 2.55 -6.04 8.62
CA ALA A 722 2.02 -7.39 8.79
C ALA A 722 0.79 -7.43 9.71
N LEU A 723 0.94 -6.94 10.94
CA LEU A 723 -0.11 -6.97 11.96
C LEU A 723 -1.31 -6.11 11.55
N LEU A 724 -1.07 -4.91 11.01
CA LEU A 724 -2.14 -4.02 10.56
C LEU A 724 -2.87 -4.60 9.34
N SER A 725 -2.15 -5.18 8.38
CA SER A 725 -2.77 -5.83 7.21
C SER A 725 -3.62 -7.03 7.65
N ALA A 726 -3.11 -7.88 8.55
CA ALA A 726 -3.85 -9.00 9.10
C ALA A 726 -5.14 -8.55 9.81
N MET A 727 -5.06 -7.48 10.62
CA MET A 727 -6.23 -6.87 11.26
C MET A 727 -7.24 -6.39 10.22
N VAL A 728 -6.80 -5.69 9.18
CA VAL A 728 -7.68 -5.19 8.13
C VAL A 728 -8.36 -6.33 7.37
N MET A 729 -7.67 -7.44 7.09
CA MET A 729 -8.29 -8.61 6.44
C MET A 729 -9.44 -9.18 7.28
N LEU A 730 -9.27 -9.29 8.60
CA LEU A 730 -10.33 -9.73 9.51
C LEU A 730 -11.49 -8.73 9.60
N LEU A 731 -11.19 -7.43 9.66
CA LEU A 731 -12.21 -6.38 9.64
C LEU A 731 -12.98 -6.34 8.32
N ALA A 732 -12.31 -6.59 7.20
CA ALA A 732 -12.91 -6.64 5.88
C ALA A 732 -13.84 -7.86 5.73
N LEU A 733 -13.45 -9.01 6.30
CA LEU A 733 -14.33 -10.17 6.40
C LEU A 733 -15.63 -9.83 7.14
N LEU A 734 -15.52 -9.19 8.31
CA LEU A 734 -16.68 -8.74 9.09
C LEU A 734 -17.51 -7.71 8.32
N ALA A 735 -16.87 -6.71 7.71
CA ALA A 735 -17.54 -5.71 6.89
C ALA A 735 -18.31 -6.36 5.73
N THR A 736 -17.73 -7.37 5.10
CA THR A 736 -18.36 -8.09 3.98
C THR A 736 -19.61 -8.84 4.41
N PHE A 737 -19.62 -9.51 5.55
CA PHE A 737 -20.80 -10.25 6.02
C PHE A 737 -21.81 -9.39 6.80
N ILE A 738 -21.43 -8.20 7.26
CA ILE A 738 -22.30 -7.31 8.03
C ILE A 738 -22.83 -6.16 7.17
N ILE A 739 -21.93 -5.36 6.59
CA ILE A 739 -22.28 -4.11 5.91
C ILE A 739 -22.87 -4.41 4.52
N THR A 740 -22.24 -5.30 3.74
CA THR A 740 -22.70 -5.59 2.36
C THR A 740 -24.14 -6.09 2.28
N PRO A 741 -24.61 -7.07 3.09
CA PRO A 741 -25.99 -7.54 3.02
C PRO A 741 -27.00 -6.48 3.45
N ILE A 742 -26.66 -5.65 4.44
CA ILE A 742 -27.52 -4.54 4.91
C ILE A 742 -27.76 -3.57 3.76
N LEU A 743 -26.70 -3.20 3.02
CA LEU A 743 -26.78 -2.24 1.92
C LEU A 743 -27.41 -2.86 0.67
N LEU A 744 -27.10 -4.12 0.35
CA LEU A 744 -27.65 -4.83 -0.83
C LEU A 744 -29.12 -5.24 -0.68
N SER A 745 -29.64 -5.38 0.55
CA SER A 745 -31.04 -5.76 0.79
C SER A 745 -32.10 -4.85 0.13
N SER A 746 -31.69 -3.69 -0.40
CA SER A 746 -32.55 -2.73 -1.10
C SER A 746 -32.19 -2.50 -2.56
N ILE A 747 -31.24 -3.27 -3.10
CA ILE A 747 -30.66 -3.06 -4.44
C ILE A 747 -30.71 -4.37 -5.22
N ARG A 748 -31.27 -4.32 -6.44
CA ARG A 748 -31.09 -5.38 -7.43
C ARG A 748 -29.95 -5.00 -8.37
N LEU A 749 -28.99 -5.91 -8.50
CA LEU A 749 -27.84 -5.71 -9.37
C LEU A 749 -28.16 -6.23 -10.77
N ILE A 750 -27.75 -5.50 -11.80
CA ILE A 750 -27.81 -5.92 -13.21
C ILE A 750 -26.42 -5.67 -13.77
N THR A 751 -25.81 -6.64 -14.45
CA THR A 751 -24.45 -6.41 -14.98
C THR A 751 -24.48 -5.69 -16.32
N LEU A 752 -23.39 -5.00 -16.66
CA LEU A 752 -23.16 -4.43 -17.98
C LEU A 752 -23.24 -5.51 -19.06
N TRP A 753 -22.73 -6.72 -18.74
CA TRP A 753 -22.77 -7.84 -19.66
C TRP A 753 -24.20 -8.32 -19.93
N ASP A 754 -25.09 -8.34 -18.94
CA ASP A 754 -26.52 -8.64 -19.18
C ASP A 754 -27.14 -7.66 -20.16
N MET A 755 -26.84 -6.36 -19.98
CA MET A 755 -27.37 -5.30 -20.84
C MET A 755 -26.87 -5.40 -22.28
N LEU A 756 -25.61 -5.81 -22.48
CA LEU A 756 -25.00 -5.99 -23.79
C LEU A 756 -25.41 -7.31 -24.47
N SER A 757 -25.48 -8.41 -23.71
CA SER A 757 -25.78 -9.75 -24.21
C SER A 757 -27.26 -9.97 -24.52
N LEU A 758 -28.17 -9.26 -23.83
CA LEU A 758 -29.60 -9.34 -24.11
C LEU A 758 -29.90 -8.79 -25.52
N ARG A 759 -30.17 -9.71 -26.45
CA ARG A 759 -30.65 -9.40 -27.81
C ARG A 759 -32.17 -9.55 -27.82
N LEU A 760 -32.86 -8.42 -27.93
CA LEU A 760 -34.29 -8.38 -28.18
C LEU A 760 -34.50 -8.15 -29.68
N LYS A 761 -35.44 -8.86 -30.30
CA LYS A 761 -35.85 -8.58 -31.69
C LYS A 761 -36.41 -7.16 -31.77
N SER A 762 -36.07 -6.40 -32.82
CA SER A 762 -36.54 -5.01 -32.99
C SER A 762 -38.05 -4.90 -32.88
N ARG A 763 -38.79 -5.92 -33.36
CA ARG A 763 -40.23 -6.02 -33.27
C ARG A 763 -40.79 -5.94 -31.83
N VAL A 764 -40.07 -6.46 -30.83
CA VAL A 764 -40.48 -6.36 -29.41
C VAL A 764 -40.31 -4.94 -28.89
N ILE A 765 -39.27 -4.23 -29.33
CA ILE A 765 -38.99 -2.86 -28.88
C ILE A 765 -39.92 -1.86 -29.58
N GLU A 766 -40.18 -2.07 -30.87
CA GLU A 766 -40.92 -1.12 -31.71
C GLU A 766 -42.44 -1.35 -31.68
N ARG A 767 -42.90 -2.60 -31.61
CA ARG A 767 -44.33 -2.95 -31.75
C ARG A 767 -45.02 -3.33 -30.44
N CYS A 768 -44.29 -3.53 -29.35
CA CYS A 768 -44.93 -3.84 -28.08
C CYS A 768 -45.56 -2.60 -27.47
N GLU A 769 -46.88 -2.60 -27.34
CA GLU A 769 -47.67 -1.50 -26.75
C GLU A 769 -47.18 -1.13 -25.34
N LEU A 770 -46.72 -2.12 -24.58
CA LEU A 770 -46.22 -1.93 -23.22
C LEU A 770 -44.94 -1.09 -23.18
N PHE A 771 -44.14 -1.14 -24.25
CA PHE A 771 -42.82 -0.50 -24.34
C PHE A 771 -42.81 0.74 -25.23
N GLN A 772 -43.98 1.23 -25.64
CA GLN A 772 -44.07 2.47 -26.43
C GLN A 772 -43.37 3.65 -25.75
N GLU A 773 -42.67 4.46 -26.54
CA GLU A 773 -41.86 5.61 -26.11
C GLU A 773 -40.74 5.28 -25.10
N MET A 774 -40.39 4.00 -24.96
CA MET A 774 -39.24 3.58 -24.17
C MET A 774 -38.01 3.42 -25.07
N ARG A 775 -36.86 3.88 -24.59
CA ARG A 775 -35.58 3.61 -25.27
C ARG A 775 -35.23 2.12 -25.12
N PRO A 776 -34.48 1.52 -26.07
CA PRO A 776 -34.08 0.10 -26.00
C PRO A 776 -33.48 -0.32 -24.65
N TRP A 777 -32.64 0.52 -24.04
CA TRP A 777 -32.03 0.22 -22.74
C TRP A 777 -33.05 0.21 -21.58
N GLN A 778 -34.14 0.99 -21.67
CA GLN A 778 -35.21 0.99 -20.67
C GLN A 778 -36.01 -0.33 -20.74
N VAL A 779 -36.30 -0.78 -21.95
CA VAL A 779 -36.97 -2.07 -22.20
C VAL A 779 -36.09 -3.22 -21.69
N LYS A 780 -34.80 -3.21 -22.02
CA LYS A 780 -33.85 -4.21 -21.51
C LYS A 780 -33.84 -4.26 -19.98
N LYS A 781 -33.86 -3.11 -19.28
CA LYS A 781 -33.92 -3.09 -17.81
C LYS A 781 -35.18 -3.75 -17.28
N ILE A 782 -36.35 -3.49 -17.88
CA ILE A 782 -37.61 -4.15 -17.49
C ILE A 782 -37.51 -5.66 -17.70
N VAL A 783 -37.00 -6.09 -18.86
CA VAL A 783 -36.85 -7.52 -19.17
C VAL A 783 -35.92 -8.20 -18.18
N LEU A 784 -34.78 -7.57 -17.85
CA LEU A 784 -33.76 -8.14 -16.95
C LEU A 784 -34.18 -8.21 -15.49
N VAL A 785 -35.19 -7.44 -15.07
CA VAL A 785 -35.75 -7.53 -13.70
C VAL A 785 -37.06 -8.30 -13.65
N SER A 786 -37.57 -8.76 -14.80
CA SER A 786 -38.82 -9.53 -14.89
C SER A 786 -38.51 -11.01 -15.14
N LYS A 787 -39.51 -11.88 -14.96
CA LYS A 787 -39.33 -13.33 -15.11
C LYS A 787 -39.46 -13.72 -16.59
N VAL A 788 -38.38 -14.19 -17.20
CA VAL A 788 -38.38 -14.74 -18.56
C VAL A 788 -38.56 -16.27 -18.47
N GLN A 789 -39.49 -16.82 -19.24
CA GLN A 789 -39.75 -18.26 -19.30
C GLN A 789 -39.63 -18.73 -20.75
N SER A 790 -39.08 -19.93 -20.95
CA SER A 790 -39.10 -20.62 -22.23
C SER A 790 -40.21 -21.66 -22.21
N VAL A 791 -41.02 -21.71 -23.27
CA VAL A 791 -42.13 -22.65 -23.44
C VAL A 791 -41.99 -23.37 -24.77
N ASN A 792 -42.32 -24.67 -24.80
CA ASN A 792 -42.20 -25.52 -25.97
C ASN A 792 -43.52 -25.52 -26.77
N PRO A 793 -43.49 -25.92 -28.06
CA PRO A 793 -44.70 -26.08 -28.86
C PRO A 793 -45.72 -27.00 -28.15
N GLY A 794 -46.97 -26.55 -28.07
CA GLY A 794 -48.06 -27.27 -27.41
C GLY A 794 -48.22 -26.99 -25.91
N ASP A 795 -47.25 -26.30 -25.28
CA ASP A 795 -47.37 -25.93 -23.86
C ASP A 795 -48.51 -24.91 -23.68
N VAL A 796 -49.41 -25.19 -22.73
CA VAL A 796 -50.47 -24.25 -22.36
C VAL A 796 -49.90 -23.22 -21.39
N ILE A 797 -49.73 -21.99 -21.87
CA ILE A 797 -49.15 -20.87 -21.12
C ILE A 797 -50.14 -20.35 -20.07
N VAL A 798 -51.42 -20.29 -20.44
CA VAL A 798 -52.52 -19.89 -19.55
C VAL A 798 -53.77 -20.70 -19.90
N ARG A 799 -54.54 -21.14 -18.90
CA ARG A 799 -55.81 -21.86 -19.12
C ARG A 799 -57.01 -20.97 -18.82
N GLN A 800 -58.04 -21.08 -19.65
CA GLN A 800 -59.33 -20.45 -19.44
C GLN A 800 -59.95 -20.94 -18.12
N GLY A 801 -60.52 -20.02 -17.35
CA GLY A 801 -61.09 -20.31 -16.03
C GLY A 801 -60.10 -20.20 -14.88
N ASP A 802 -58.80 -20.28 -15.13
CA ASP A 802 -57.80 -20.10 -14.07
C ASP A 802 -57.83 -18.66 -13.53
N THR A 803 -57.62 -18.49 -12.24
CA THR A 803 -57.34 -17.17 -11.65
C THR A 803 -55.84 -16.91 -11.72
N GLY A 804 -55.43 -15.86 -12.45
CA GLY A 804 -54.03 -15.45 -12.55
C GLY A 804 -53.82 -13.99 -12.17
N ASN A 805 -52.63 -13.64 -11.68
CA ASN A 805 -52.24 -12.29 -11.25
C ASN A 805 -51.09 -11.70 -12.07
N GLU A 806 -50.90 -12.21 -13.29
CA GLU A 806 -49.75 -11.90 -14.15
C GLU A 806 -50.17 -11.73 -15.60
N MET A 807 -49.50 -10.82 -16.30
CA MET A 807 -49.59 -10.62 -17.74
C MET A 807 -48.32 -11.13 -18.41
N PHE A 808 -48.40 -11.38 -19.72
CA PHE A 808 -47.30 -11.91 -20.50
C PHE A 808 -47.01 -11.08 -21.75
N VAL A 809 -45.73 -10.98 -22.11
CA VAL A 809 -45.27 -10.42 -23.40
C VAL A 809 -44.52 -11.50 -24.17
N LEU A 810 -44.88 -11.74 -25.43
CA LEU A 810 -44.13 -12.64 -26.31
C LEU A 810 -42.82 -11.96 -26.76
N LEU A 811 -41.69 -12.39 -26.21
CA LEU A 811 -40.37 -11.89 -26.60
C LEU A 811 -39.89 -12.54 -27.89
N GLU A 812 -40.18 -13.83 -28.07
CA GLU A 812 -39.88 -14.61 -29.27
C GLU A 812 -40.89 -15.73 -29.46
N GLY A 813 -41.11 -16.13 -30.71
CA GLY A 813 -42.05 -17.19 -31.09
C GLY A 813 -43.47 -16.67 -31.37
N SER A 814 -44.43 -17.58 -31.32
CA SER A 814 -45.86 -17.34 -31.56
C SER A 814 -46.73 -18.26 -30.70
N ALA A 815 -47.93 -17.80 -30.39
CA ALA A 815 -48.91 -18.53 -29.59
C ALA A 815 -50.31 -18.40 -30.20
N GLU A 816 -51.25 -19.24 -29.78
CA GLU A 816 -52.64 -19.22 -30.22
C GLU A 816 -53.58 -19.09 -29.04
N VAL A 817 -54.63 -18.27 -29.20
CA VAL A 817 -55.66 -18.02 -28.20
C VAL A 817 -56.89 -18.83 -28.54
N TRP A 818 -57.27 -19.75 -27.65
CA TRP A 818 -58.39 -20.68 -27.83
C TRP A 818 -59.47 -20.44 -26.78
N GLN A 819 -60.70 -20.23 -27.20
CA GLN A 819 -61.86 -20.14 -26.30
C GLN A 819 -62.62 -21.45 -26.28
N ASN A 820 -62.83 -21.95 -25.06
CA ASN A 820 -63.67 -23.09 -24.75
C ASN A 820 -65.09 -22.59 -24.52
N HIS A 821 -66.03 -23.03 -25.35
CA HIS A 821 -67.45 -22.74 -25.18
C HIS A 821 -68.12 -23.78 -24.27
N PRO A 822 -69.26 -23.44 -23.61
CA PRO A 822 -69.96 -24.35 -22.70
C PRO A 822 -70.45 -25.66 -23.35
N ASP A 823 -70.59 -25.68 -24.68
CA ASP A 823 -70.98 -26.83 -25.49
C ASP A 823 -69.83 -27.81 -25.79
N GLY A 824 -68.62 -27.52 -25.30
CA GLY A 824 -67.42 -28.31 -25.51
C GLY A 824 -66.68 -28.01 -26.81
N SER A 825 -67.16 -27.08 -27.64
CA SER A 825 -66.45 -26.63 -28.82
C SER A 825 -65.28 -25.71 -28.47
N ARG A 826 -64.21 -25.79 -29.26
CA ARG A 826 -63.01 -24.94 -29.14
C ARG A 826 -62.88 -24.05 -30.36
N GLU A 827 -62.79 -22.74 -30.15
CA GLU A 827 -62.63 -21.75 -31.20
C GLU A 827 -61.29 -21.04 -31.08
N ASN A 828 -60.52 -20.96 -32.16
CA ASN A 828 -59.30 -20.15 -32.20
C ASN A 828 -59.68 -18.70 -32.46
N ILE A 829 -59.56 -17.85 -31.44
CA ILE A 829 -59.93 -16.43 -31.54
C ILE A 829 -58.87 -15.64 -32.31
N ARG A 830 -57.59 -15.94 -32.05
CA ARG A 830 -56.46 -15.11 -32.50
C ARG A 830 -55.12 -15.85 -32.40
N SER A 831 -54.26 -15.67 -33.40
CA SER A 831 -52.82 -15.95 -33.27
C SER A 831 -52.06 -14.75 -32.73
N LEU A 832 -51.16 -15.00 -31.79
CA LEU A 832 -50.27 -14.02 -31.20
C LEU A 832 -48.86 -14.11 -31.79
N ALA A 833 -48.28 -12.97 -32.14
CA ALA A 833 -46.93 -12.82 -32.66
C ALA A 833 -45.97 -12.19 -31.65
N THR A 834 -44.67 -12.28 -31.94
CA THR A 834 -43.62 -11.59 -31.18
C THR A 834 -43.91 -10.08 -31.01
N GLY A 835 -43.86 -9.60 -29.77
CA GLY A 835 -44.15 -8.23 -29.34
C GLY A 835 -45.56 -8.03 -28.77
N GLU A 836 -46.46 -9.00 -28.95
CA GLU A 836 -47.83 -8.90 -28.44
C GLU A 836 -47.97 -9.33 -26.97
N ILE A 837 -49.06 -8.87 -26.36
CA ILE A 837 -49.34 -8.96 -24.93
C ILE A 837 -50.63 -9.76 -24.72
N PHE A 838 -50.65 -10.59 -23.68
CA PHE A 838 -51.85 -11.30 -23.25
C PHE A 838 -51.92 -11.44 -21.73
N GLY A 839 -53.13 -11.68 -21.21
CA GLY A 839 -53.37 -11.90 -19.78
C GLY A 839 -53.41 -10.64 -18.92
N GLU A 840 -53.34 -9.45 -19.51
CA GLU A 840 -53.36 -8.15 -18.82
C GLU A 840 -54.66 -7.85 -18.07
N ILE A 841 -55.81 -8.39 -18.52
CA ILE A 841 -57.09 -8.23 -17.83
C ILE A 841 -57.02 -8.86 -16.44
N ALA A 842 -56.54 -10.12 -16.36
CA ALA A 842 -56.45 -10.86 -15.11
C ALA A 842 -55.45 -10.22 -14.13
N LEU A 843 -54.36 -9.63 -14.64
CA LEU A 843 -53.43 -8.83 -13.83
C LEU A 843 -54.19 -7.73 -13.05
N VAL A 844 -55.02 -6.93 -13.71
CA VAL A 844 -55.64 -5.74 -13.10
C VAL A 844 -56.92 -6.06 -12.31
N THR A 845 -57.75 -6.96 -12.83
CA THR A 845 -59.12 -7.17 -12.32
C THR A 845 -59.28 -8.45 -11.48
N ARG A 846 -58.25 -9.32 -11.44
CA ARG A 846 -58.26 -10.62 -10.75
C ARG A 846 -59.42 -11.57 -11.12
N VAL A 847 -60.10 -11.33 -12.25
CA VAL A 847 -61.09 -12.28 -12.80
C VAL A 847 -60.41 -13.47 -13.48
N ALA A 848 -61.16 -14.56 -13.62
CA ALA A 848 -60.73 -15.76 -14.32
C ALA A 848 -60.29 -15.46 -15.77
N ARG A 849 -59.26 -16.16 -16.26
CA ARG A 849 -58.77 -16.03 -17.63
C ARG A 849 -59.89 -16.36 -18.63
N THR A 850 -59.99 -15.57 -19.69
CA THR A 850 -61.08 -15.66 -20.67
C THR A 850 -60.86 -16.69 -21.77
N ALA A 851 -59.63 -17.15 -21.97
CA ALA A 851 -59.24 -18.09 -23.03
C ALA A 851 -57.95 -18.85 -22.64
N ASP A 852 -57.75 -20.01 -23.25
CA ASP A 852 -56.48 -20.73 -23.25
C ASP A 852 -55.47 -20.00 -24.16
N VAL A 853 -54.20 -19.96 -23.78
CA VAL A 853 -53.11 -19.54 -24.67
C VAL A 853 -52.10 -20.65 -24.77
N VAL A 854 -51.85 -21.15 -25.98
CA VAL A 854 -50.98 -22.30 -26.23
C VAL A 854 -49.83 -21.88 -27.13
N ALA A 855 -48.60 -22.27 -26.76
CA ALA A 855 -47.43 -21.96 -27.59
C ALA A 855 -47.48 -22.77 -28.90
N ARG A 856 -47.23 -22.11 -30.04
CA ARG A 856 -47.24 -22.77 -31.35
C ARG A 856 -45.85 -23.27 -31.76
N GLU A 857 -44.83 -22.57 -31.31
CA GLU A 857 -43.41 -22.88 -31.55
C GLU A 857 -42.61 -22.62 -30.26
N ASP A 858 -41.33 -22.99 -30.24
CA ASP A 858 -40.42 -22.65 -29.13
C ASP A 858 -40.44 -21.13 -28.90
N SER A 859 -40.98 -20.71 -27.75
CA SER A 859 -41.28 -19.32 -27.47
C SER A 859 -40.63 -18.86 -26.18
N ARG A 860 -40.21 -17.60 -26.14
CA ARG A 860 -39.75 -16.93 -24.92
C ARG A 860 -40.76 -15.88 -24.52
N ILE A 861 -41.26 -15.97 -23.29
CA ILE A 861 -42.28 -15.09 -22.75
C ILE A 861 -41.77 -14.35 -21.52
N LEU A 862 -42.19 -13.10 -21.38
CA LEU A 862 -41.94 -12.26 -20.23
C LEU A 862 -43.19 -12.24 -19.33
N ALA A 863 -43.10 -12.81 -18.13
CA ALA A 863 -44.16 -12.75 -17.14
C ALA A 863 -43.98 -11.52 -16.24
N ILE A 864 -45.04 -10.72 -16.10
CA ILE A 864 -45.08 -9.50 -15.29
C ILE A 864 -46.30 -9.56 -14.37
N ASN A 865 -46.09 -9.45 -13.06
CA ASN A 865 -47.13 -9.35 -12.03
C ASN A 865 -47.06 -7.99 -11.30
N TRP A 866 -48.04 -7.69 -10.45
CA TRP A 866 -48.05 -6.43 -9.67
C TRP A 866 -46.82 -6.29 -8.78
N ASP A 867 -46.39 -7.37 -8.14
CA ASP A 867 -45.18 -7.37 -7.31
C ASP A 867 -43.96 -6.96 -8.14
N GLY A 868 -43.82 -7.48 -9.36
CA GLY A 868 -42.77 -7.13 -10.31
C GLY A 868 -42.86 -5.69 -10.80
N ILE A 869 -44.06 -5.15 -11.01
CA ILE A 869 -44.24 -3.75 -11.41
C ILE A 869 -43.90 -2.79 -10.25
N ASP A 870 -44.36 -3.09 -9.03
CA ASP A 870 -44.01 -2.34 -7.81
C ASP A 870 -42.51 -2.41 -7.54
N HIS A 871 -41.90 -3.55 -7.85
CA HIS A 871 -40.45 -3.73 -7.80
C HIS A 871 -39.72 -2.82 -8.79
N ILE A 872 -40.16 -2.79 -10.05
CA ILE A 872 -39.67 -1.85 -11.06
C ILE A 872 -39.90 -0.40 -10.61
N ALA A 873 -41.01 -0.10 -9.93
CA ALA A 873 -41.30 1.23 -9.40
C ALA A 873 -40.30 1.66 -8.31
N LYS A 874 -39.93 0.74 -7.41
CA LYS A 874 -38.94 1.00 -6.35
C LYS A 874 -37.53 1.23 -6.93
N ILE A 875 -37.16 0.48 -7.97
CA ILE A 875 -35.80 0.53 -8.53
C ILE A 875 -35.65 1.59 -9.62
N PHE A 876 -36.62 1.70 -10.51
CA PHE A 876 -36.63 2.60 -11.67
C PHE A 876 -37.93 3.43 -11.75
N PRO A 877 -38.15 4.40 -10.84
CA PRO A 877 -39.41 5.16 -10.78
C PRO A 877 -39.83 5.75 -12.13
N ARG A 878 -38.89 6.38 -12.86
CA ARG A 878 -39.15 6.99 -14.17
C ARG A 878 -39.54 5.98 -15.26
N ILE A 879 -39.00 4.75 -15.20
CA ILE A 879 -39.33 3.69 -16.16
C ILE A 879 -40.71 3.13 -15.82
N SER A 880 -40.97 2.89 -14.53
CA SER A 880 -42.27 2.44 -14.03
C SER A 880 -43.39 3.41 -14.38
N THR A 881 -43.20 4.72 -14.27
CA THR A 881 -44.23 5.70 -14.67
C THR A 881 -44.64 5.54 -16.14
N LYS A 882 -43.67 5.34 -17.04
CA LYS A 882 -43.97 5.06 -18.45
C LYS A 882 -44.67 3.71 -18.62
N LEU A 883 -44.21 2.69 -17.90
CA LEU A 883 -44.79 1.34 -17.92
C LEU A 883 -46.26 1.37 -17.49
N PHE A 884 -46.56 2.04 -16.39
CA PHE A 884 -47.92 2.24 -15.89
C PHE A 884 -48.79 3.01 -16.88
N ARG A 885 -48.28 4.13 -17.42
CA ARG A 885 -49.01 4.91 -18.42
C ARG A 885 -49.37 4.05 -19.64
N ASN A 886 -48.42 3.26 -20.15
CA ASN A 886 -48.64 2.38 -21.29
C ASN A 886 -49.64 1.27 -20.94
N LEU A 887 -49.53 0.64 -19.76
CA LEU A 887 -50.48 -0.37 -19.29
C LEU A 887 -51.90 0.22 -19.15
N SER A 888 -52.05 1.42 -18.58
CA SER A 888 -53.33 2.12 -18.49
C SER A 888 -53.92 2.42 -19.86
N SER A 889 -53.09 2.81 -20.84
CA SER A 889 -53.51 3.05 -22.22
C SER A 889 -54.03 1.77 -22.88
N ILE A 890 -53.31 0.65 -22.75
CA ILE A 890 -53.70 -0.67 -23.27
C ILE A 890 -55.07 -1.08 -22.73
N LEU A 891 -55.25 -0.98 -21.41
CA LEU A 891 -56.50 -1.35 -20.75
C LEU A 891 -57.65 -0.41 -21.15
N GLY A 892 -57.37 0.90 -21.25
CA GLY A 892 -58.33 1.91 -21.70
C GLY A 892 -58.84 1.64 -23.11
N ASN A 893 -57.95 1.34 -24.06
CA ASN A 893 -58.32 1.03 -25.45
C ASN A 893 -59.17 -0.24 -25.55
N LYS A 894 -58.82 -1.29 -24.77
CA LYS A 894 -59.59 -2.54 -24.75
C LYS A 894 -60.99 -2.36 -24.14
N LEU A 895 -61.13 -1.54 -23.10
CA LEU A 895 -62.43 -1.21 -22.49
C LEU A 895 -63.32 -0.38 -23.42
N ALA A 896 -62.72 0.52 -24.22
CA ALA A 896 -63.44 1.35 -25.18
C ALA A 896 -63.87 0.58 -26.46
N GLY A 897 -63.43 -0.68 -26.64
CA GLY A 897 -63.67 -1.44 -27.87
C GLY A 897 -62.92 -0.87 -29.08
N VAL A 898 -61.90 -0.03 -28.86
CA VAL A 898 -61.15 0.66 -29.91
C VAL A 898 -59.96 -0.22 -30.30
N GLN A 899 -59.96 -0.77 -31.52
CA GLN A 899 -58.77 -1.35 -32.11
C GLN A 899 -57.75 -0.23 -32.36
N PRO A 900 -56.45 -0.41 -32.02
CA PRO A 900 -55.44 0.57 -32.41
C PRO A 900 -55.37 0.61 -33.93
N GLU A 901 -55.54 1.80 -34.52
CA GLU A 901 -55.28 2.00 -35.94
C GLU A 901 -53.86 1.53 -36.25
N GLY A 902 -53.77 0.53 -37.14
CA GLY A 902 -52.50 0.03 -37.63
C GLY A 902 -51.72 1.17 -38.28
N ILE A 903 -50.45 1.29 -37.89
CA ILE A 903 -49.48 2.18 -38.52
C ILE A 903 -49.46 1.85 -40.03
N MET A 904 -50.03 2.75 -40.83
CA MET A 904 -49.88 2.77 -42.28
C MET A 904 -48.40 3.07 -42.61
N PRO A 905 -47.75 2.31 -43.52
CA PRO A 905 -46.41 2.64 -43.96
C PRO A 905 -46.49 3.77 -45.01
N GLY A 906 -45.98 4.95 -44.64
CA GLY A 906 -45.72 6.05 -45.56
C GLY A 906 -46.29 7.37 -45.09
N ASP A 907 -45.44 8.22 -44.51
CA ASP A 907 -45.20 9.55 -45.09
C ASP A 907 -43.96 10.19 -44.46
N ASP A 908 -43.04 10.57 -45.35
CA ASP A 908 -41.85 11.36 -45.09
C ASP A 908 -42.26 12.73 -44.53
N LEU A 909 -42.07 12.93 -43.23
CA LEU A 909 -42.04 14.26 -42.64
C LEU A 909 -40.64 14.55 -42.12
N THR A 910 -39.89 15.21 -43.00
CA THR A 910 -38.64 15.93 -42.75
C THR A 910 -38.82 16.93 -41.61
N VAL A 911 -38.43 16.55 -40.39
CA VAL A 911 -38.28 17.49 -39.28
C VAL A 911 -36.88 18.08 -39.33
N ARG A 912 -36.80 19.33 -39.81
CA ARG A 912 -35.64 20.21 -39.68
C ARG A 912 -35.20 20.29 -38.21
N SER A 913 -33.95 19.94 -37.95
CA SER A 913 -33.26 20.18 -36.69
C SER A 913 -33.05 21.68 -36.47
N ARG A 914 -33.64 22.22 -35.39
CA ARG A 914 -33.12 23.41 -34.71
C ARG A 914 -32.25 22.94 -33.55
N GLN A 915 -31.00 23.38 -33.54
CA GLN A 915 -30.12 23.38 -32.37
C GLN A 915 -30.75 24.17 -31.23
N PRO A 916 -30.30 23.92 -29.99
CA PRO A 916 -29.73 25.05 -29.25
C PRO A 916 -28.43 24.71 -28.50
N HIS A 917 -27.74 25.81 -28.18
CA HIS A 917 -26.48 25.99 -27.45
C HIS A 917 -26.30 25.17 -26.17
#